data_AF-A0A158AZ51-F1
#
_entry.id   AF-A0A158AZ51-F1
#
_cell.length_a   1.000
_cell.length_b   1.000
_cell.length_c   1.000
_cell.angle_alpha   90.00
_cell.angle_beta   90.00
_cell.angle_gamma   90.00
#
_symmetry.space_group_name_H-M   'P 1'
#
loop_
_entity.id
_entity.type
_entity.pdbx_description
1 polymer ?
#
loop_
_entity_poly.entity_id
_entity_poly.type
_entity_poly.pdbx_seq_one_letter_code
_entity_poly.pdbx_strand_id
1 'polypeptide(L)'
;MHTVPEPAYTVAVRALCEFTAKQGDLDLRFTPTPSAQEGVAGHVTVTGRRPAGYQKEISLSETWGPLCVRGRADGYDPALNRLEEIKTHRGRLESMPQNHRHLHWAQARVYGHLMCRKLGLDAIEIALVYFDIVDQSESVLVETQTASALAAHFEAQCERFIAWARQELAHAAARDAALSALAFPHADFRPGQRALAEAVYRSAVSGRCLAVQAPTGIGKTVGTLFPLLKAWPGQRLDKIFFLTAKSAGRQLALDALTTLAATPLRVVELVARDKACEYPDRACHGESCPLARGFYDRLADARAAALQCAQLDRASIAEVARGHEVCPYYLSQELSRWGDVIVGDYNYYFDTSAMLFALAEANRWRVAVLVDEAHNLVERARSMYSATLDQAAFNAMRRGAPPLLKNAFSRVARSWNETASDQHAAGVEYAAHPESPARFLNALGQAVSLMTETLGEQPDVFTPDTLRFYFDALHFTRIAERFGTHSIFDITLTGAASGPKKRNAVLCLRNVIPAPHIAPRFARAHCVALFSATLTPAHFYADTLGLPQSSVRIDVDSPFSADQLDVRAIADLSTRYRDRERSVDRIADLIAAQYFRAEGNYLSFFSSFDYLAQVAAALAARHPSIPCWQQSRAMSEAAQREFLARFVPDGRGVGFAVLGGAFGEAIDLPGTRLIGAFVATLGLPQLNPVNEQMKARMHEAFGEGYAYTYLFPGLQKVVQAAGRVIRGPLDRGVLFLIDDRFARAEVRRLLPAWWQVKVLRQLDLSVPADSTI
;
A
#
# COMPACT_ATOMS: atom_id res chain seq x y z
N MET A 1 -29.98 29.49 38.91
CA MET A 1 -28.95 29.46 37.85
C MET A 1 -29.00 28.09 37.20
N HIS A 2 -29.71 27.96 36.07
CA HIS A 2 -29.63 26.75 35.27
C HIS A 2 -28.25 26.74 34.59
N THR A 3 -27.36 25.89 35.07
CA THR A 3 -26.11 25.57 34.38
C THR A 3 -26.48 25.00 33.02
N VAL A 4 -26.32 25.79 31.96
CA VAL A 4 -26.39 25.30 30.58
C VAL A 4 -25.33 24.18 30.48
N PRO A 5 -25.71 22.93 30.18
CA PRO A 5 -24.74 21.86 30.04
C PRO A 5 -23.72 22.25 28.98
N GLU A 6 -22.42 22.09 29.25
CA GLU A 6 -21.41 22.26 28.20
C GLU A 6 -21.71 21.29 27.04
N PRO A 7 -21.58 21.73 25.77
CA PRO A 7 -21.83 20.86 24.63
C PRO A 7 -20.84 19.69 24.63
N ALA A 8 -21.35 18.46 24.62
CA ALA A 8 -20.53 17.24 24.60
C ALA A 8 -19.77 17.06 23.27
N TYR A 9 -20.22 17.71 22.18
CA TYR A 9 -19.59 17.66 20.87
C TYR A 9 -19.48 19.05 20.26
N THR A 10 -18.40 19.31 19.53
CA THR A 10 -18.28 20.49 18.67
C THR A 10 -17.91 20.06 17.25
N VAL A 11 -18.74 20.41 16.27
CA VAL A 11 -18.55 20.06 14.86
C VAL A 11 -18.51 21.32 13.99
N ALA A 12 -17.63 21.32 12.99
CA ALA A 12 -17.64 22.36 11.98
C ALA A 12 -18.84 22.19 11.04
N VAL A 13 -19.48 23.28 10.60
CA VAL A 13 -20.61 23.23 9.65
C VAL A 13 -20.28 22.36 8.43
N ARG A 14 -19.10 22.57 7.83
CA ARG A 14 -18.63 21.76 6.69
C ARG A 14 -18.58 20.26 7.01
N ALA A 15 -18.04 19.88 8.16
CA ALA A 15 -17.92 18.48 8.56
C ALA A 15 -19.29 17.84 8.86
N LEU A 16 -20.22 18.60 9.44
CA LEU A 16 -21.60 18.17 9.62
C LEU A 16 -22.24 17.85 8.27
N CYS A 17 -22.22 18.80 7.33
CA CYS A 17 -22.84 18.64 6.01
C CYS A 17 -22.16 17.53 5.18
N GLU A 18 -20.83 17.41 5.20
CA GLU A 18 -20.11 16.32 4.51
C GLU A 18 -20.49 14.93 5.06
N PHE A 19 -20.90 14.84 6.32
CA PHE A 19 -21.33 13.60 6.95
C PHE A 19 -22.81 13.30 6.70
N THR A 20 -23.68 14.30 6.83
CA THR A 20 -25.13 14.10 6.83
C THR A 20 -25.79 14.41 5.49
N ALA A 21 -25.25 15.28 4.66
CA ALA A 21 -25.93 15.77 3.45
C ALA A 21 -25.40 15.19 2.13
N LYS A 22 -24.55 14.16 2.15
CA LYS A 22 -24.15 13.45 0.92
C LYS A 22 -25.35 12.69 0.33
N GLN A 23 -25.59 12.88 -0.97
CA GLN A 23 -26.66 12.23 -1.72
C GLN A 23 -26.26 12.07 -3.20
N GLY A 24 -27.03 11.29 -3.95
CA GLY A 24 -26.83 11.04 -5.38
C GLY A 24 -25.72 10.07 -5.71
N ASP A 25 -25.16 10.22 -6.91
CA ASP A 25 -24.20 9.29 -7.47
C ASP A 25 -22.83 9.36 -6.80
N LEU A 26 -22.16 8.22 -6.71
CA LEU A 26 -20.72 8.17 -6.65
C LEU A 26 -20.21 8.63 -8.01
N ASP A 27 -19.48 9.74 -8.04
CA ASP A 27 -18.92 10.28 -9.27
C ASP A 27 -17.44 10.57 -9.08
N LEU A 28 -16.61 9.81 -9.80
CA LEU A 28 -15.16 9.97 -9.80
C LEU A 28 -14.64 10.54 -11.11
N ARG A 29 -15.54 11.11 -11.94
CA ARG A 29 -15.08 11.97 -13.02
C ARG A 29 -14.26 13.09 -12.39
N PHE A 30 -13.07 13.29 -12.95
CA PHE A 30 -12.15 14.27 -12.45
C PHE A 30 -12.77 15.67 -12.62
N THR A 31 -13.02 16.35 -11.50
CA THR A 31 -13.45 17.75 -11.50
C THR A 31 -12.23 18.61 -11.16
N PRO A 32 -11.75 19.47 -12.07
CA PRO A 32 -10.65 20.38 -11.78
C PRO A 32 -10.98 21.20 -10.53
N THR A 33 -10.20 21.01 -9.47
CA THR A 33 -10.43 21.69 -8.20
C THR A 33 -9.34 22.74 -8.02
N PRO A 34 -9.68 24.00 -7.68
CA PRO A 34 -8.67 25.01 -7.39
C PRO A 34 -7.81 24.60 -6.20
N SER A 35 -6.55 25.01 -6.21
CA SER A 35 -5.67 24.91 -5.04
C SER A 35 -6.23 25.72 -3.87
N ALA A 36 -5.78 25.41 -2.65
CA ALA A 36 -6.19 26.18 -1.47
C ALA A 36 -5.86 27.67 -1.59
N GLN A 37 -4.74 28.01 -2.25
CA GLN A 37 -4.33 29.40 -2.49
C GLN A 37 -5.26 30.09 -3.49
N GLU A 38 -5.61 29.42 -4.58
CA GLU A 38 -6.58 29.92 -5.56
C GLU A 38 -7.97 30.10 -4.95
N GLY A 39 -8.40 29.17 -4.07
CA GLY A 39 -9.64 29.31 -3.33
C GLY A 39 -9.67 30.58 -2.46
N VAL A 40 -8.60 30.83 -1.69
CA VAL A 40 -8.47 32.06 -0.89
C VAL A 40 -8.47 33.32 -1.77
N ALA A 41 -7.72 33.30 -2.88
CA ALA A 41 -7.69 34.42 -3.82
C ALA A 41 -9.07 34.69 -4.46
N GLY A 42 -9.81 33.62 -4.77
CA GLY A 42 -11.18 33.70 -5.26
C GLY A 42 -12.11 34.39 -4.26
N HIS A 43 -12.10 33.95 -2.99
CA HIS A 43 -12.86 34.60 -1.92
C HIS A 43 -12.52 36.08 -1.75
N VAL A 44 -11.23 36.43 -1.77
CA VAL A 44 -10.79 37.83 -1.67
C VAL A 44 -11.33 38.66 -2.84
N THR A 45 -11.30 38.09 -4.05
CA THR A 45 -11.78 38.77 -5.27
C THR A 45 -13.28 39.03 -5.20
N VAL A 46 -14.09 38.00 -4.91
CA VAL A 46 -15.55 38.10 -4.82
C VAL A 46 -15.94 39.11 -3.74
N THR A 47 -15.40 38.97 -2.53
CA THR A 47 -15.73 39.88 -1.43
C THR A 47 -15.22 41.31 -1.65
N GLY A 48 -14.18 41.50 -2.48
CA GLY A 48 -13.70 42.81 -2.91
C GLY A 48 -14.66 43.55 -3.86
N ARG A 49 -15.55 42.82 -4.55
CA ARG A 49 -16.58 43.38 -5.45
C ARG A 49 -17.86 43.78 -4.72
N ARG A 50 -18.00 43.46 -3.44
CA ARG A 50 -19.19 43.74 -2.63
C ARG A 50 -19.18 45.17 -2.05
N PRO A 51 -20.36 45.76 -1.76
CA PRO A 51 -20.47 47.13 -1.23
C PRO A 51 -19.89 47.28 0.18
N ALA A 52 -19.65 48.52 0.61
CA ALA A 52 -19.02 48.83 1.91
C ALA A 52 -19.76 48.29 3.14
N GLY A 53 -21.08 48.04 3.05
CA GLY A 53 -21.89 47.46 4.12
C GLY A 53 -21.81 45.94 4.24
N TYR A 54 -21.13 45.26 3.32
CA TYR A 54 -21.01 43.80 3.29
C TYR A 54 -20.10 43.29 4.42
N GLN A 55 -20.61 42.35 5.21
CA GLN A 55 -19.88 41.72 6.30
C GLN A 55 -19.18 40.46 5.81
N LYS A 56 -17.86 40.35 6.02
CA LYS A 56 -17.04 39.21 5.60
C LYS A 56 -16.76 38.29 6.77
N GLU A 57 -16.57 37.00 6.49
CA GLU A 57 -16.01 36.03 7.44
C GLU A 57 -16.73 35.97 8.80
N ILE A 58 -18.04 35.77 8.76
CA ILE A 58 -18.90 35.90 9.93
C ILE A 58 -18.84 34.62 10.74
N SER A 59 -18.30 34.70 11.95
CA SER A 59 -18.32 33.59 12.89
C SER A 59 -19.75 33.35 13.40
N LEU A 60 -20.19 32.11 13.25
CA LEU A 60 -21.53 31.63 13.58
C LEU A 60 -21.43 30.36 14.41
N SER A 61 -22.30 30.22 15.40
CA SER A 61 -22.40 29.01 16.22
C SER A 61 -23.75 28.90 16.88
N GLU A 62 -24.22 27.67 17.04
CA GLU A 62 -25.41 27.35 17.83
C GLU A 62 -25.23 26.02 18.54
N THR A 63 -25.87 25.90 19.70
CA THR A 63 -25.94 24.64 20.45
C THR A 63 -27.31 24.02 20.28
N TRP A 64 -27.34 22.77 19.81
CA TRP A 64 -28.52 21.94 19.69
C TRP A 64 -28.34 20.68 20.54
N GLY A 65 -29.04 20.62 21.68
CA GLY A 65 -28.84 19.56 22.68
C GLY A 65 -27.35 19.45 23.09
N PRO A 66 -26.70 18.29 22.93
CA PRO A 66 -25.28 18.11 23.24
C PRO A 66 -24.31 18.55 22.13
N LEU A 67 -24.80 19.05 20.98
CA LEU A 67 -23.99 19.41 19.82
C LEU A 67 -23.82 20.93 19.72
N CYS A 68 -22.58 21.41 19.68
CA CYS A 68 -22.25 22.76 19.22
C CYS A 68 -21.83 22.70 17.75
N VAL A 69 -22.63 23.32 16.88
CA VAL A 69 -22.29 23.50 15.46
C VAL A 69 -21.69 24.88 15.30
N ARG A 70 -20.50 24.98 14.72
CA ARG A 70 -19.82 26.26 14.50
C ARG A 70 -19.17 26.34 13.13
N GLY A 71 -19.03 27.56 12.64
CA GLY A 71 -18.32 27.79 11.39
C GLY A 71 -18.17 29.28 11.12
N ARG A 72 -17.70 29.57 9.91
CA ARG A 72 -17.51 30.92 9.42
C ARG A 72 -18.18 30.99 8.05
N ALA A 73 -19.26 31.77 7.98
CA ALA A 73 -19.90 32.07 6.70
C ALA A 73 -19.05 33.09 5.93
N ASP A 74 -19.06 32.99 4.61
CA ASP A 74 -18.17 33.79 3.76
C ASP A 74 -18.56 35.27 3.74
N GLY A 75 -19.86 35.57 3.70
CA GLY A 75 -20.34 36.88 4.12
C GLY A 75 -21.85 37.09 4.08
N TYR A 76 -22.25 38.33 4.36
CA TYR A 76 -23.64 38.75 4.50
C TYR A 76 -23.81 40.20 4.06
N ASP A 77 -24.82 40.45 3.23
CA ASP A 77 -25.28 41.78 2.85
C ASP A 77 -26.53 42.15 3.67
N PRO A 78 -26.41 43.08 4.65
CA PRO A 78 -27.55 43.52 5.46
C PRO A 78 -28.63 44.27 4.66
N ALA A 79 -28.28 44.92 3.54
CA ALA A 79 -29.23 45.68 2.75
C ALA A 79 -30.17 44.77 1.95
N LEU A 80 -29.65 43.62 1.51
CA LEU A 80 -30.42 42.60 0.79
C LEU A 80 -30.98 41.51 1.73
N ASN A 81 -30.59 41.51 3.01
CA ASN A 81 -30.81 40.39 3.91
C ASN A 81 -30.33 39.06 3.29
N ARG A 82 -29.12 39.09 2.72
CA ARG A 82 -28.55 37.99 1.92
C ARG A 82 -27.30 37.44 2.56
N LEU A 83 -27.29 36.14 2.86
CA LEU A 83 -26.09 35.38 3.20
C LEU A 83 -25.45 34.82 1.93
N GLU A 84 -24.13 34.97 1.77
CA GLU A 84 -23.37 34.38 0.65
C GLU A 84 -22.42 33.30 1.15
N GLU A 85 -22.44 32.14 0.48
CA GLU A 85 -21.41 31.10 0.56
C GLU A 85 -20.71 31.01 -0.80
N ILE A 86 -19.40 31.22 -0.81
CA ILE A 86 -18.59 31.39 -2.02
C ILE A 86 -17.87 30.08 -2.32
N LYS A 87 -17.93 29.63 -3.57
CA LYS A 87 -17.26 28.41 -4.05
C LYS A 87 -16.42 28.74 -5.28
N THR A 88 -15.11 28.72 -5.11
CA THR A 88 -14.19 28.83 -6.25
C THR A 88 -14.17 27.51 -7.03
N HIS A 89 -14.29 27.59 -8.35
CA HIS A 89 -14.19 26.43 -9.24
C HIS A 89 -13.36 26.79 -10.48
N ARG A 90 -13.15 25.77 -11.33
CA ARG A 90 -12.47 25.90 -12.62
C ARG A 90 -13.27 25.16 -13.68
N GLY A 91 -13.50 25.80 -14.82
CA GLY A 91 -14.29 25.22 -15.90
C GLY A 91 -15.79 25.35 -15.69
N ARG A 92 -16.57 24.72 -16.57
CA ARG A 92 -18.02 24.94 -16.68
C ARG A 92 -18.78 24.55 -15.41
N LEU A 93 -19.54 25.48 -14.82
CA LEU A 93 -20.35 25.19 -13.63
C LEU A 93 -21.37 24.05 -13.88
N GLU A 94 -21.89 23.93 -15.10
CA GLU A 94 -22.83 22.85 -15.45
C GLU A 94 -22.22 21.44 -15.33
N SER A 95 -20.90 21.30 -15.45
CA SER A 95 -20.23 19.99 -15.30
C SER A 95 -19.99 19.61 -13.85
N MET A 96 -20.19 20.52 -12.90
CA MET A 96 -20.06 20.21 -11.47
C MET A 96 -21.10 19.15 -11.07
N PRO A 97 -20.66 18.02 -10.50
CA PRO A 97 -21.56 16.96 -10.06
C PRO A 97 -22.68 17.47 -9.14
N GLN A 98 -23.90 16.97 -9.34
CA GLN A 98 -25.09 17.42 -8.60
C GLN A 98 -24.96 17.17 -7.08
N ASN A 99 -24.30 16.08 -6.70
CA ASN A 99 -23.98 15.76 -5.31
C ASN A 99 -23.09 16.82 -4.62
N HIS A 100 -22.14 17.43 -5.34
CA HIS A 100 -21.29 18.52 -4.82
C HIS A 100 -22.11 19.79 -4.60
N ARG A 101 -22.94 20.17 -5.59
CA ARG A 101 -23.84 21.34 -5.45
C ARG A 101 -24.82 21.16 -4.29
N HIS A 102 -25.31 19.94 -4.09
CA HIS A 102 -26.17 19.63 -2.94
C HIS A 102 -25.45 19.88 -1.61
N LEU A 103 -24.19 19.44 -1.47
CA LEU A 103 -23.39 19.70 -0.27
C LEU A 103 -23.16 21.20 -0.04
N HIS A 104 -22.91 21.98 -1.09
CA HIS A 104 -22.78 23.43 -0.98
C HIS A 104 -24.07 24.08 -0.47
N TRP A 105 -25.22 23.66 -1.00
CA TRP A 105 -26.53 24.14 -0.53
C TRP A 105 -26.79 23.76 0.92
N ALA A 106 -26.49 22.52 1.32
CA ALA A 106 -26.62 22.10 2.72
C ALA A 106 -25.78 22.96 3.66
N GLN A 107 -24.54 23.28 3.26
CA GLN A 107 -23.67 24.17 4.02
C GLN A 107 -24.24 25.59 4.13
N ALA A 108 -24.68 26.17 3.01
CA ALA A 108 -25.24 27.52 2.99
C ALA A 108 -26.55 27.62 3.78
N ARG A 109 -27.41 26.59 3.74
CA ARG A 109 -28.64 26.51 4.54
C ARG A 109 -28.36 26.43 6.04
N VAL A 110 -27.36 25.66 6.46
CA VAL A 110 -26.94 25.63 7.87
C VAL A 110 -26.44 27.00 8.31
N TYR A 111 -25.62 27.69 7.51
CA TYR A 111 -25.23 29.06 7.84
C TYR A 111 -26.41 30.04 7.84
N GLY A 112 -27.37 29.87 6.92
CA GLY A 112 -28.61 30.65 6.89
C GLY A 112 -29.39 30.52 8.20
N HIS A 113 -29.55 29.29 8.69
CA HIS A 113 -30.16 29.01 10.00
C HIS A 113 -29.44 29.75 11.13
N LEU A 114 -28.12 29.56 11.23
CA LEU A 114 -27.31 30.19 12.27
C LEU A 114 -27.39 31.73 12.21
N MET A 115 -27.52 32.30 11.00
CA MET A 115 -27.67 33.73 10.80
C MET A 115 -29.05 34.23 11.21
N CYS A 116 -30.13 33.55 10.81
CA CYS A 116 -31.49 33.85 11.27
C CYS A 116 -31.58 33.86 12.79
N ARG A 117 -30.94 32.89 13.45
CA ARG A 117 -30.88 32.80 14.91
C ARG A 117 -30.07 33.93 15.55
N LYS A 118 -28.92 34.29 14.96
CA LYS A 118 -28.07 35.38 15.43
C LYS A 118 -28.74 36.76 15.32
N LEU A 119 -29.48 37.01 14.24
CA LEU A 119 -30.07 38.31 13.92
C LEU A 119 -31.57 38.42 14.26
N GLY A 120 -32.22 37.32 14.63
CA GLY A 120 -33.66 37.30 14.92
C GLY A 120 -34.53 37.51 13.68
N LEU A 121 -34.14 36.91 12.53
CA LEU A 121 -34.82 37.08 11.25
C LEU A 121 -35.88 35.99 11.04
N ASP A 122 -37.03 36.36 10.46
CA ASP A 122 -38.09 35.42 10.07
C ASP A 122 -37.83 34.73 8.71
N ALA A 123 -37.03 35.38 7.86
CA ALA A 123 -36.59 34.86 6.58
C ALA A 123 -35.24 35.47 6.19
N ILE A 124 -34.50 34.78 5.33
CA ILE A 124 -33.21 35.22 4.80
C ILE A 124 -33.08 34.76 3.35
N GLU A 125 -32.38 35.56 2.56
CA GLU A 125 -31.95 35.16 1.23
C GLU A 125 -30.59 34.46 1.31
N ILE A 126 -30.45 33.29 0.70
CA ILE A 126 -29.22 32.50 0.71
C ILE A 126 -28.71 32.43 -0.72
N ALA A 127 -27.46 32.82 -0.92
CA ALA A 127 -26.80 32.80 -2.21
C ALA A 127 -25.58 31.86 -2.19
N LEU A 128 -25.56 30.92 -3.14
CA LEU A 128 -24.32 30.24 -3.54
C LEU A 128 -23.66 31.03 -4.65
N VAL A 129 -22.48 31.56 -4.38
CA VAL A 129 -21.68 32.32 -5.35
C VAL A 129 -20.58 31.42 -5.87
N TYR A 130 -20.75 30.94 -7.10
CA TYR A 130 -19.70 30.19 -7.80
C TYR A 130 -18.80 31.18 -8.55
N PHE A 131 -17.51 31.15 -8.23
CA PHE A 131 -16.50 32.00 -8.85
C PHE A 131 -15.54 31.17 -9.69
N ASP A 132 -15.50 31.42 -10.99
CA ASP A 132 -14.51 30.81 -11.86
C ASP A 132 -13.20 31.61 -11.76
N ILE A 133 -12.14 30.94 -11.30
CA ILE A 133 -10.84 31.59 -11.06
C ILE A 133 -10.13 32.02 -12.37
N VAL A 134 -10.49 31.43 -13.51
CA VAL A 134 -9.82 31.64 -14.80
C VAL A 134 -10.38 32.87 -15.51
N ASP A 135 -11.71 32.93 -15.70
CA ASP A 135 -12.36 34.06 -16.37
C ASP A 135 -12.82 35.16 -15.39
N GLN A 136 -12.72 34.89 -14.09
CA GLN A 136 -13.14 35.76 -12.99
C GLN A 136 -14.65 36.11 -13.02
N SER A 137 -15.48 35.25 -13.58
CA SER A 137 -16.93 35.39 -13.61
C SER A 137 -17.59 34.84 -12.34
N GLU A 138 -18.79 35.36 -12.03
CA GLU A 138 -19.62 34.92 -10.91
C GLU A 138 -20.95 34.35 -11.42
N SER A 139 -21.27 33.14 -10.99
CA SER A 139 -22.58 32.53 -11.15
C SER A 139 -23.26 32.48 -9.78
N VAL A 140 -24.32 33.27 -9.60
CA VAL A 140 -25.01 33.39 -8.31
C VAL A 140 -26.33 32.64 -8.37
N LEU A 141 -26.49 31.64 -7.51
CA LEU A 141 -27.75 30.92 -7.32
C LEU A 141 -28.36 31.37 -6.00
N VAL A 142 -29.63 31.78 -6.01
CA VAL A 142 -30.28 32.41 -4.86
C VAL A 142 -31.57 31.66 -4.52
N GLU A 143 -31.82 31.47 -3.22
CA GLU A 143 -33.10 31.01 -2.69
C GLU A 143 -33.50 31.85 -1.46
N THR A 144 -34.77 32.20 -1.35
CA THR A 144 -35.33 32.78 -0.12
C THR A 144 -35.86 31.66 0.75
N GLN A 145 -35.44 31.62 2.01
CA GLN A 145 -35.83 30.58 2.96
C GLN A 145 -36.39 31.22 4.23
N THR A 146 -37.42 30.60 4.80
CA THR A 146 -37.94 31.00 6.11
C THR A 146 -37.05 30.45 7.21
N ALA A 147 -36.97 31.16 8.34
CA ALA A 147 -36.22 30.70 9.50
C ALA A 147 -36.73 29.33 10.00
N SER A 148 -38.04 29.08 9.90
CA SER A 148 -38.63 27.78 10.26
C SER A 148 -38.16 26.64 9.35
N ALA A 149 -38.03 26.87 8.04
CA ALA A 149 -37.55 25.83 7.11
C ALA A 149 -36.07 25.53 7.33
N LEU A 150 -35.26 26.57 7.57
CA LEU A 150 -33.84 26.43 7.87
C LEU A 150 -33.60 25.73 9.22
N ALA A 151 -34.41 26.04 10.22
CA ALA A 151 -34.39 25.35 11.51
C ALA A 151 -34.67 23.85 11.35
N ALA A 152 -35.75 23.47 10.63
CA ALA A 152 -36.06 22.07 10.37
C ALA A 152 -34.92 21.35 9.63
N HIS A 153 -34.28 22.01 8.64
CA HIS A 153 -33.13 21.45 7.94
C HIS A 153 -31.93 21.24 8.87
N PHE A 154 -31.58 22.24 9.68
CA PHE A 154 -30.48 22.20 10.64
C PHE A 154 -30.69 21.12 11.70
N GLU A 155 -31.89 21.04 12.28
CA GLU A 155 -32.27 20.04 13.27
C GLU A 155 -32.13 18.63 12.70
N ALA A 156 -32.60 18.37 11.47
CA ALA A 156 -32.44 17.08 10.81
C ALA A 156 -30.98 16.68 10.60
N GLN A 157 -30.08 17.63 10.28
CA GLN A 157 -28.64 17.33 10.20
C GLN A 157 -28.07 17.01 11.60
N CYS A 158 -28.44 17.80 12.61
CA CYS A 158 -27.96 17.61 13.98
C CYS A 158 -28.42 16.28 14.58
N GLU A 159 -29.68 15.89 14.36
CA GLU A 159 -30.26 14.61 14.77
C GLU A 159 -29.47 13.43 14.21
N ARG A 160 -29.22 13.43 12.89
CA ARG A 160 -28.47 12.36 12.21
C ARG A 160 -27.04 12.25 12.73
N PHE A 161 -26.38 13.38 12.96
CA PHE A 161 -25.03 13.40 13.52
C PHE A 161 -25.00 12.89 14.96
N ILE A 162 -25.92 13.34 15.82
CA ILE A 162 -25.97 12.90 17.22
C ILE A 162 -26.35 11.43 17.35
N ALA A 163 -27.27 10.92 16.54
CA ALA A 163 -27.61 9.51 16.50
C ALA A 163 -26.35 8.65 16.21
N TRP A 164 -25.58 9.05 15.19
CA TRP A 164 -24.29 8.42 14.89
C TRP A 164 -23.28 8.56 16.04
N ALA A 165 -23.09 9.77 16.58
CA ALA A 165 -22.09 10.02 17.61
C ALA A 165 -22.36 9.21 18.89
N ARG A 166 -23.64 9.06 19.26
CA ARG A 166 -24.07 8.20 20.38
C ARG A 166 -23.79 6.72 20.10
N GLN A 167 -24.09 6.25 18.88
CA GLN A 167 -23.81 4.87 18.47
C GLN A 167 -22.30 4.56 18.55
N GLU A 168 -21.46 5.47 18.07
CA GLU A 168 -20.00 5.27 18.09
C GLU A 168 -19.42 5.34 19.50
N LEU A 169 -19.91 6.22 20.38
CA LEU A 169 -19.50 6.22 21.78
C LEU A 169 -19.92 4.94 22.50
N ALA A 170 -21.14 4.47 22.27
CA ALA A 170 -21.63 3.22 22.87
C ALA A 170 -20.78 2.02 22.39
N HIS A 171 -20.48 1.97 21.08
CA HIS A 171 -19.58 0.96 20.52
C HIS A 171 -18.18 1.04 21.12
N ALA A 172 -17.58 2.23 21.18
CA ALA A 172 -16.24 2.41 21.74
C ALA A 172 -16.19 1.98 23.22
N ALA A 173 -17.18 2.34 24.03
CA ALA A 173 -17.26 1.92 25.43
C ALA A 173 -17.40 0.39 25.57
N ALA A 174 -18.26 -0.23 24.76
CA ALA A 174 -18.46 -1.69 24.77
C ALA A 174 -17.19 -2.43 24.30
N ARG A 175 -16.57 -1.97 23.21
CA ARG A 175 -15.29 -2.46 22.70
C ARG A 175 -14.21 -2.35 23.75
N ASP A 176 -14.04 -1.18 24.36
CA ASP A 176 -12.96 -0.95 25.33
C ASP A 176 -13.13 -1.80 26.59
N ALA A 177 -14.37 -2.04 27.03
CA ALA A 177 -14.67 -2.98 28.10
C ALA A 177 -14.28 -4.42 27.71
N ALA A 178 -14.64 -4.86 26.50
CA ALA A 178 -14.29 -6.19 25.99
C ALA A 178 -12.77 -6.38 25.83
N LEU A 179 -12.07 -5.36 25.31
CA LEU A 179 -10.62 -5.38 25.14
C LEU A 179 -9.87 -5.34 26.47
N SER A 180 -10.40 -4.65 27.48
CA SER A 180 -9.85 -4.66 28.84
C SER A 180 -9.95 -6.04 29.49
N ALA A 181 -11.03 -6.77 29.21
CA ALA A 181 -11.24 -8.15 29.67
C ALA A 181 -10.54 -9.21 28.80
N LEU A 182 -9.87 -8.82 27.71
CA LEU A 182 -9.30 -9.75 26.73
C LEU A 182 -8.21 -10.63 27.37
N ALA A 183 -8.48 -11.94 27.33
CA ALA A 183 -7.54 -12.99 27.70
C ALA A 183 -6.85 -13.55 26.44
N PHE A 184 -5.69 -14.17 26.65
CA PHE A 184 -5.02 -14.87 25.56
C PHE A 184 -5.89 -16.08 25.15
N PRO A 185 -6.13 -16.33 23.84
CA PRO A 185 -7.15 -17.28 23.39
C PRO A 185 -6.73 -18.76 23.53
N HIS A 186 -5.49 -19.02 23.92
CA HIS A 186 -4.98 -20.38 24.15
C HIS A 186 -4.58 -20.56 25.61
N ALA A 187 -4.47 -21.82 26.04
CA ALA A 187 -4.06 -22.15 27.41
C ALA A 187 -2.69 -21.53 27.77
N ASP A 188 -1.73 -21.62 26.84
CA ASP A 188 -0.37 -21.12 27.03
C ASP A 188 0.18 -20.45 25.77
N PHE A 189 1.14 -19.54 25.98
CA PHE A 189 1.94 -18.97 24.89
C PHE A 189 2.91 -20.01 24.33
N ARG A 190 3.09 -20.02 23.01
CA ARG A 190 4.18 -20.79 22.38
C ARG A 190 5.55 -20.23 22.80
N PRO A 191 6.64 -21.01 22.72
CA PRO A 191 7.99 -20.52 22.93
C PRO A 191 8.28 -19.26 22.10
N GLY A 192 8.85 -18.23 22.73
CA GLY A 192 9.12 -16.92 22.11
C GLY A 192 7.89 -16.02 21.90
N GLN A 193 6.68 -16.56 21.81
CA GLN A 193 5.46 -15.79 21.54
C GLN A 193 5.12 -14.80 22.65
N ARG A 194 5.38 -15.16 23.91
CA ARG A 194 5.18 -14.25 25.05
C ARG A 194 6.13 -13.05 24.99
N ALA A 195 7.41 -13.28 24.67
CA ALA A 195 8.39 -12.21 24.53
C ALA A 195 8.01 -11.25 23.39
N LEU A 196 7.55 -11.79 22.25
CA LEU A 196 6.96 -11.00 21.16
C LEU A 196 5.78 -10.14 21.69
N ALA A 197 4.83 -10.77 22.38
CA ALA A 197 3.64 -10.09 22.85
C ALA A 197 3.95 -8.97 23.85
N GLU A 198 4.85 -9.22 24.81
CA GLU A 198 5.28 -8.21 25.78
C GLU A 198 5.97 -7.03 25.09
N ALA A 199 6.81 -7.28 24.10
CA ALA A 199 7.49 -6.21 23.37
C ALA A 199 6.51 -5.34 22.57
N VAL A 200 5.53 -5.95 21.88
CA VAL A 200 4.48 -5.21 21.16
C VAL A 200 3.63 -4.39 22.13
N TYR A 201 3.24 -4.96 23.27
CA TYR A 201 2.49 -4.24 24.31
C TYR A 201 3.28 -3.04 24.84
N ARG A 202 4.56 -3.23 25.19
CA ARG A 202 5.43 -2.14 25.68
C ARG A 202 5.66 -1.07 24.61
N SER A 203 5.76 -1.46 23.34
CA SER A 203 5.88 -0.51 22.23
C SER A 203 4.62 0.34 22.09
N ALA A 204 3.45 -0.26 22.23
CA ALA A 204 2.18 0.45 22.26
C ALA A 204 2.08 1.38 23.48
N VAL A 205 2.46 0.93 24.68
CA VAL A 205 2.43 1.77 25.89
C VAL A 205 3.41 2.95 25.79
N SER A 206 4.59 2.73 25.22
CA SER A 206 5.63 3.77 25.10
C SER A 206 5.50 4.66 23.87
N GLY A 207 4.58 4.35 22.95
CA GLY A 207 4.42 5.08 21.68
C GLY A 207 5.66 5.02 20.80
N ARG A 208 6.29 3.84 20.71
CA ARG A 208 7.54 3.65 19.96
C ARG A 208 7.36 2.76 18.74
N CYS A 209 8.31 2.86 17.83
CA CYS A 209 8.47 1.91 16.74
C CYS A 209 9.24 0.68 17.24
N LEU A 210 8.84 -0.51 16.79
CA LEU A 210 9.41 -1.79 17.15
C LEU A 210 9.73 -2.57 15.87
N ALA A 211 10.96 -3.02 15.73
CA ALA A 211 11.36 -3.99 14.71
C ALA A 211 11.59 -5.35 15.37
N VAL A 212 10.82 -6.34 14.96
CA VAL A 212 10.85 -7.70 15.51
C VAL A 212 11.30 -8.69 14.45
N GLN A 213 12.46 -9.30 14.69
CA GLN A 213 12.75 -10.57 14.04
C GLN A 213 12.04 -11.67 14.82
N ALA A 214 11.10 -12.34 14.16
CA ALA A 214 10.35 -13.45 14.73
C ALA A 214 10.27 -14.60 13.72
N PRO A 215 10.74 -15.80 14.08
CA PRO A 215 10.70 -16.97 13.19
C PRO A 215 9.26 -17.36 12.80
N THR A 216 9.12 -18.12 11.72
CA THR A 216 7.83 -18.70 11.37
C THR A 216 7.39 -19.73 12.42
N GLY A 217 6.09 -19.93 12.59
CA GLY A 217 5.54 -20.98 13.47
C GLY A 217 5.28 -20.57 14.92
N ILE A 218 5.86 -19.46 15.42
CA ILE A 218 5.60 -19.00 16.80
C ILE A 218 4.21 -18.36 17.01
N GLY A 219 3.41 -18.24 15.94
CA GLY A 219 2.12 -17.55 16.00
C GLY A 219 2.26 -16.02 16.06
N LYS A 220 3.10 -15.46 15.16
CA LYS A 220 3.38 -14.01 15.07
C LYS A 220 2.11 -13.17 15.05
N THR A 221 1.14 -13.55 14.23
CA THR A 221 -0.09 -12.78 14.00
C THR A 221 -0.92 -12.61 15.27
N VAL A 222 -1.22 -13.70 15.99
CA VAL A 222 -1.89 -13.64 17.30
C VAL A 222 -0.99 -12.94 18.32
N GLY A 223 0.32 -13.23 18.30
CA GLY A 223 1.31 -12.65 19.20
C GLY A 223 1.51 -11.14 19.04
N THR A 224 1.09 -10.53 17.93
CA THR A 224 1.12 -9.07 17.72
C THR A 224 -0.25 -8.42 17.86
N LEU A 225 -1.33 -9.07 17.42
CA LEU A 225 -2.69 -8.54 17.54
C LEU A 225 -3.19 -8.53 18.99
N PHE A 226 -3.04 -9.64 19.72
CA PHE A 226 -3.47 -9.75 21.12
C PHE A 226 -2.94 -8.63 22.01
N PRO A 227 -1.61 -8.39 22.11
CA PRO A 227 -1.09 -7.35 22.99
C PRO A 227 -1.51 -5.94 22.55
N LEU A 228 -1.68 -5.71 21.24
CA LEU A 228 -2.04 -4.39 20.75
C LEU A 228 -3.51 -4.07 21.04
N LEU A 229 -4.40 -5.06 20.84
CA LEU A 229 -5.79 -4.98 21.26
C LEU A 229 -5.92 -4.78 22.77
N LYS A 230 -5.11 -5.50 23.56
CA LYS A 230 -5.08 -5.34 25.03
C LYS A 230 -4.57 -3.96 25.47
N ALA A 231 -3.62 -3.38 24.76
CA ALA A 231 -3.10 -2.04 25.05
C ALA A 231 -4.08 -0.93 24.64
N TRP A 232 -5.02 -1.22 23.74
CA TRP A 232 -5.88 -0.24 23.10
C TRP A 232 -6.59 0.69 24.09
N PRO A 233 -7.36 0.20 25.09
CA PRO A 233 -8.14 1.10 25.95
C PRO A 233 -7.23 2.01 26.79
N GLY A 234 -6.16 1.44 27.35
CA GLY A 234 -5.19 2.20 28.15
C GLY A 234 -4.40 3.23 27.35
N GLN A 235 -4.23 3.01 26.04
CA GLN A 235 -3.53 3.93 25.15
C GLN A 235 -4.46 4.85 24.36
N ARG A 236 -5.79 4.72 24.53
CA ARG A 236 -6.82 5.47 23.81
C ARG A 236 -6.58 5.46 22.29
N LEU A 237 -6.30 4.28 21.75
CA LEU A 237 -6.15 4.14 20.31
C LEU A 237 -7.50 4.40 19.63
N ASP A 238 -7.44 4.90 18.41
CA ASP A 238 -8.63 5.07 17.58
C ASP A 238 -8.81 3.92 16.61
N LYS A 239 -7.70 3.40 16.05
CA LYS A 239 -7.66 2.30 15.09
C LYS A 239 -6.37 1.48 15.17
N ILE A 240 -6.46 0.21 14.75
CA ILE A 240 -5.31 -0.63 14.42
C ILE A 240 -5.31 -0.90 12.91
N PHE A 241 -4.17 -0.70 12.27
CA PHE A 241 -3.96 -1.08 10.88
C PHE A 241 -3.04 -2.31 10.83
N PHE A 242 -3.56 -3.44 10.37
CA PHE A 242 -2.76 -4.63 10.06
C PHE A 242 -2.46 -4.67 8.57
N LEU A 243 -1.20 -4.43 8.21
CA LEU A 243 -0.76 -4.27 6.84
C LEU A 243 0.20 -5.39 6.45
N THR A 244 -0.02 -5.96 5.26
CA THR A 244 0.80 -7.06 4.73
C THR A 244 0.88 -6.99 3.21
N ALA A 245 2.00 -7.43 2.63
CA ALA A 245 2.20 -7.40 1.18
C ALA A 245 1.36 -8.44 0.41
N LYS A 246 0.82 -9.46 1.09
CA LYS A 246 0.27 -10.67 0.44
C LYS A 246 -1.14 -10.98 0.92
N SER A 247 -1.96 -11.54 0.02
CA SER A 247 -3.33 -11.96 0.36
C SER A 247 -3.39 -13.02 1.46
N ALA A 248 -2.44 -13.95 1.50
CA ALA A 248 -2.38 -14.97 2.55
C ALA A 248 -2.17 -14.36 3.94
N GLY A 249 -1.35 -13.31 4.06
CA GLY A 249 -1.15 -12.61 5.33
C GLY A 249 -2.43 -11.92 5.83
N ARG A 250 -3.27 -11.42 4.91
CA ARG A 250 -4.57 -10.81 5.28
C ARG A 250 -5.50 -11.86 5.87
N GLN A 251 -5.60 -13.04 5.24
CA GLN A 251 -6.41 -14.13 5.76
C GLN A 251 -5.95 -14.56 7.16
N LEU A 252 -4.64 -14.72 7.37
CA LEU A 252 -4.10 -15.05 8.70
C LEU A 252 -4.46 -14.01 9.77
N ALA A 253 -4.51 -12.73 9.41
CA ALA A 253 -4.91 -11.65 10.31
C ALA A 253 -6.41 -11.71 10.65
N LEU A 254 -7.25 -11.94 9.63
CA LEU A 254 -8.69 -12.14 9.81
C LEU A 254 -8.97 -13.34 10.73
N ASP A 255 -8.36 -14.49 10.46
CA ASP A 255 -8.51 -15.71 11.27
C ASP A 255 -8.03 -15.50 12.71
N ALA A 256 -6.93 -14.76 12.91
CA ALA A 256 -6.43 -14.41 14.23
C ALA A 256 -7.40 -13.49 15.00
N LEU A 257 -8.04 -12.53 14.32
CA LEU A 257 -9.06 -11.66 14.91
C LEU A 257 -10.32 -12.46 15.30
N THR A 258 -10.75 -13.40 14.46
CA THR A 258 -11.83 -14.34 14.81
C THR A 258 -11.46 -15.18 16.04
N THR A 259 -10.23 -15.70 16.09
CA THR A 259 -9.73 -16.51 17.22
C THR A 259 -9.67 -15.73 18.53
N LEU A 260 -9.32 -14.44 18.47
CA LEU A 260 -9.26 -13.58 19.65
C LEU A 260 -10.65 -13.26 20.22
N ALA A 261 -11.71 -13.41 19.41
CA ALA A 261 -13.11 -13.29 19.82
C ALA A 261 -13.42 -12.03 20.65
N ALA A 262 -12.73 -10.92 20.38
CA ALA A 262 -12.96 -9.65 21.04
C ALA A 262 -14.24 -9.04 20.49
N THR A 263 -15.36 -9.12 21.21
CA THR A 263 -16.65 -8.57 20.77
C THR A 263 -17.15 -7.48 21.73
N PRO A 264 -17.65 -6.33 21.23
CA PRO A 264 -17.79 -5.96 19.82
C PRO A 264 -16.51 -5.35 19.25
N LEU A 265 -15.93 -5.97 18.21
CA LEU A 265 -14.82 -5.42 17.44
C LEU A 265 -15.21 -5.46 15.96
N ARG A 266 -15.12 -4.32 15.28
CA ARG A 266 -15.43 -4.18 13.86
C ARG A 266 -14.15 -4.32 13.05
N VAL A 267 -14.04 -5.39 12.29
CA VAL A 267 -12.86 -5.67 11.45
C VAL A 267 -13.22 -5.43 9.99
N VAL A 268 -12.45 -4.61 9.27
CA VAL A 268 -12.68 -4.32 7.85
C VAL A 268 -11.48 -4.80 7.01
N GLU A 269 -11.73 -5.62 6.00
CA GLU A 269 -10.74 -5.96 4.98
C GLU A 269 -10.78 -4.95 3.82
N LEU A 270 -9.62 -4.41 3.46
CA LEU A 270 -9.44 -3.61 2.25
C LEU A 270 -8.77 -4.45 1.15
N VAL A 271 -9.43 -4.51 -0.01
CA VAL A 271 -8.93 -5.20 -1.21
C VAL A 271 -8.87 -4.25 -2.39
N ALA A 272 -7.98 -4.56 -3.34
CA ALA A 272 -7.81 -3.78 -4.56
C ALA A 272 -9.07 -3.77 -5.44
N ARG A 273 -9.27 -2.69 -6.20
CA ARG A 273 -10.46 -2.46 -7.02
C ARG A 273 -10.70 -3.59 -8.02
N ASP A 274 -9.65 -4.06 -8.70
CA ASP A 274 -9.71 -5.18 -9.65
C ASP A 274 -10.24 -6.48 -9.03
N LYS A 275 -10.12 -6.64 -7.71
CA LYS A 275 -10.62 -7.80 -6.96
C LYS A 275 -12.01 -7.58 -6.36
N ALA A 276 -12.40 -6.34 -6.07
CA ALA A 276 -13.72 -6.03 -5.50
C ALA A 276 -14.78 -5.63 -6.54
N CYS A 277 -14.37 -5.07 -7.68
CA CYS A 277 -15.29 -4.48 -8.64
C CYS A 277 -16.11 -5.56 -9.36
N GLU A 278 -17.44 -5.42 -9.34
CA GLU A 278 -18.35 -6.29 -10.11
C GLU A 278 -18.46 -5.86 -11.59
N TYR A 279 -17.97 -4.66 -11.93
CA TYR A 279 -18.02 -4.08 -13.28
C TYR A 279 -16.65 -3.49 -13.69
N PRO A 280 -15.60 -4.31 -13.88
CA PRO A 280 -14.23 -3.83 -14.13
C PRO A 280 -14.09 -2.99 -15.41
N ASP A 281 -14.91 -3.28 -16.43
CA ASP A 281 -14.88 -2.59 -17.72
C ASP A 281 -15.65 -1.26 -17.75
N ARG A 282 -16.23 -0.86 -16.61
CA ARG A 282 -17.04 0.36 -16.51
C ARG A 282 -16.34 1.46 -15.71
N ALA A 283 -16.66 2.71 -16.05
CA ALA A 283 -16.18 3.87 -15.33
C ALA A 283 -16.96 4.06 -14.01
N CYS A 284 -16.30 4.62 -12.99
CA CYS A 284 -16.88 4.79 -11.65
C CYS A 284 -17.73 6.07 -11.54
N HIS A 285 -18.83 6.16 -12.30
CA HIS A 285 -19.85 7.21 -12.18
C HIS A 285 -21.24 6.64 -12.53
N GLY A 286 -22.32 7.30 -12.09
CA GLY A 286 -23.69 6.74 -12.18
C GLY A 286 -24.28 6.62 -13.59
N GLU A 287 -23.72 7.30 -14.59
CA GLU A 287 -24.08 7.09 -16.00
C GLU A 287 -23.51 5.77 -16.54
N SER A 288 -22.32 5.34 -16.09
CA SER A 288 -21.63 4.13 -16.56
C SER A 288 -21.91 2.91 -15.68
N CYS A 289 -21.81 3.06 -14.35
CA CYS A 289 -21.88 1.96 -13.39
C CYS A 289 -23.20 1.99 -12.58
N PRO A 290 -23.99 0.90 -12.58
CA PRO A 290 -25.25 0.85 -11.84
C PRO A 290 -25.04 0.95 -10.32
N LEU A 291 -23.91 0.44 -9.80
CA LEU A 291 -23.57 0.51 -8.38
C LEU A 291 -23.08 1.90 -7.94
N ALA A 292 -22.73 2.77 -8.90
CA ALA A 292 -22.35 4.15 -8.63
C ALA A 292 -23.56 5.09 -8.64
N ARG A 293 -24.60 4.76 -9.42
CA ARG A 293 -25.84 5.54 -9.50
C ARG A 293 -26.60 5.50 -8.18
N GLY A 294 -26.92 6.65 -7.59
CA GLY A 294 -27.59 6.74 -6.29
C GLY A 294 -26.80 6.12 -5.13
N PHE A 295 -25.48 6.00 -5.27
CA PHE A 295 -24.64 5.36 -4.25
C PHE A 295 -24.81 5.99 -2.88
N TYR A 296 -24.76 7.33 -2.78
CA TYR A 296 -24.87 8.02 -1.49
C TYR A 296 -26.29 7.98 -0.91
N ASP A 297 -27.30 7.83 -1.75
CA ASP A 297 -28.70 7.68 -1.32
C ASP A 297 -28.89 6.35 -0.57
N ARG A 298 -28.24 5.28 -1.04
CA ARG A 298 -28.31 3.93 -0.44
C ARG A 298 -27.21 3.65 0.59
N LEU A 299 -26.22 4.53 0.70
CA LEU A 299 -25.04 4.33 1.56
C LEU A 299 -25.38 4.29 3.05
N ALA A 300 -26.41 5.00 3.51
CA ALA A 300 -26.81 4.98 4.92
C ALA A 300 -27.29 3.58 5.34
N ASP A 301 -28.19 2.99 4.56
CA ASP A 301 -28.75 1.66 4.83
C ASP A 301 -27.69 0.57 4.68
N ALA A 302 -26.86 0.65 3.63
CA ALA A 302 -25.75 -0.28 3.43
C ALA A 302 -24.76 -0.26 4.61
N ARG A 303 -24.44 0.93 5.14
CA ARG A 303 -23.61 1.05 6.35
C ARG A 303 -24.31 0.45 7.57
N ALA A 304 -25.59 0.77 7.79
CA ALA A 304 -26.33 0.25 8.93
C ALA A 304 -26.37 -1.30 8.94
N ALA A 305 -26.56 -1.91 7.77
CA ALA A 305 -26.47 -3.36 7.59
C ALA A 305 -25.05 -3.90 7.84
N ALA A 306 -24.02 -3.27 7.27
CA ALA A 306 -22.64 -3.65 7.48
C ALA A 306 -22.23 -3.61 8.96
N LEU A 307 -22.69 -2.62 9.72
CA LEU A 307 -22.36 -2.49 11.15
C LEU A 307 -22.97 -3.58 12.04
N GLN A 308 -23.88 -4.42 11.52
CA GLN A 308 -24.35 -5.63 12.21
C GLN A 308 -23.36 -6.79 12.09
N CYS A 309 -22.42 -6.73 11.15
CA CYS A 309 -21.37 -7.72 10.98
C CYS A 309 -20.14 -7.34 11.81
N ALA A 310 -19.66 -8.25 12.67
CA ALA A 310 -18.41 -8.05 13.39
C ALA A 310 -17.20 -8.06 12.44
N GLN A 311 -17.23 -8.95 11.43
CA GLN A 311 -16.15 -9.14 10.47
C GLN A 311 -16.63 -8.81 9.05
N LEU A 312 -16.19 -7.65 8.57
CA LEU A 312 -16.42 -7.11 7.25
C LEU A 312 -15.25 -7.48 6.34
N ASP A 313 -15.13 -8.77 6.04
CA ASP A 313 -14.19 -9.25 5.02
C ASP A 313 -14.73 -8.99 3.60
N ARG A 314 -13.95 -9.34 2.58
CA ARG A 314 -14.37 -9.19 1.18
C ARG A 314 -15.74 -9.82 0.89
N ALA A 315 -16.03 -11.00 1.43
CA ALA A 315 -17.27 -11.71 1.13
C ALA A 315 -18.47 -11.04 1.80
N SER A 316 -18.36 -10.73 3.09
CA SER A 316 -19.40 -10.03 3.86
C SER A 316 -19.69 -8.65 3.28
N ILE A 317 -18.67 -7.88 2.90
CA ILE A 317 -18.85 -6.57 2.27
C ILE A 317 -19.56 -6.71 0.93
N ALA A 318 -19.19 -7.70 0.11
CA ALA A 318 -19.85 -7.93 -1.18
C ALA A 318 -21.32 -8.33 -1.02
N GLU A 319 -21.65 -9.11 0.01
CA GLU A 319 -23.03 -9.47 0.33
C GLU A 319 -23.87 -8.24 0.71
N VAL A 320 -23.39 -7.43 1.67
CA VAL A 320 -24.07 -6.19 2.06
C VAL A 320 -24.20 -5.24 0.88
N ALA A 321 -23.12 -5.06 0.11
CA ALA A 321 -23.11 -4.17 -1.04
C ALA A 321 -24.15 -4.58 -2.09
N ARG A 322 -24.29 -5.89 -2.36
CA ARG A 322 -25.31 -6.43 -3.27
C ARG A 322 -26.71 -6.23 -2.74
N GLY A 323 -26.94 -6.46 -1.44
CA GLY A 323 -28.25 -6.26 -0.80
C GLY A 323 -28.76 -4.83 -0.87
N HIS A 324 -27.86 -3.85 -1.02
CA HIS A 324 -28.19 -2.43 -1.10
C HIS A 324 -27.82 -1.79 -2.44
N GLU A 325 -27.44 -2.58 -3.45
CA GLU A 325 -27.05 -2.12 -4.79
C GLU A 325 -25.99 -1.00 -4.78
N VAL A 326 -24.98 -1.11 -3.92
CA VAL A 326 -23.85 -0.16 -3.83
C VAL A 326 -22.53 -0.82 -4.22
N CYS A 327 -21.51 -0.03 -4.55
CA CYS A 327 -20.22 -0.57 -4.93
C CYS A 327 -19.46 -1.14 -3.72
N PRO A 328 -19.07 -2.43 -3.69
CA PRO A 328 -18.38 -3.03 -2.54
C PRO A 328 -17.00 -2.41 -2.29
N TYR A 329 -16.29 -2.01 -3.35
CA TYR A 329 -15.00 -1.36 -3.21
C TYR A 329 -15.12 -0.03 -2.46
N TYR A 330 -16.06 0.84 -2.84
CA TYR A 330 -16.25 2.13 -2.16
C TYR A 330 -16.95 1.99 -0.81
N LEU A 331 -17.82 0.99 -0.64
CA LEU A 331 -18.39 0.66 0.65
C LEU A 331 -17.29 0.32 1.67
N SER A 332 -16.29 -0.51 1.31
CA SER A 332 -15.18 -0.83 2.23
C SER A 332 -14.34 0.39 2.63
N GLN A 333 -14.11 1.32 1.70
CA GLN A 333 -13.44 2.59 1.99
C GLN A 333 -14.25 3.46 2.95
N GLU A 334 -15.56 3.56 2.74
CA GLU A 334 -16.44 4.29 3.65
C GLU A 334 -16.43 3.65 5.04
N LEU A 335 -16.60 2.32 5.12
CA LEU A 335 -16.58 1.55 6.36
C LEU A 335 -15.26 1.66 7.13
N SER A 336 -14.15 2.05 6.50
CA SER A 336 -12.88 2.29 7.20
C SER A 336 -12.98 3.36 8.31
N ARG A 337 -13.96 4.29 8.21
CA ARG A 337 -14.22 5.27 9.28
C ARG A 337 -14.84 4.63 10.52
N TRP A 338 -15.62 3.57 10.34
CA TRP A 338 -16.31 2.83 11.42
C TRP A 338 -15.58 1.57 11.89
N GLY A 339 -14.62 1.05 11.11
CA GLY A 339 -13.84 -0.13 11.47
C GLY A 339 -12.83 0.15 12.59
N ASP A 340 -12.71 -0.76 13.55
CA ASP A 340 -11.70 -0.69 14.60
C ASP A 340 -10.35 -1.20 14.07
N VAL A 341 -10.34 -2.41 13.50
CA VAL A 341 -9.15 -3.01 12.90
C VAL A 341 -9.30 -3.04 11.39
N ILE A 342 -8.36 -2.43 10.69
CA ILE A 342 -8.32 -2.46 9.22
C ILE A 342 -7.22 -3.41 8.77
N VAL A 343 -7.57 -4.42 8.00
CA VAL A 343 -6.64 -5.39 7.41
C VAL A 343 -6.46 -5.06 5.92
N GLY A 344 -5.23 -4.80 5.47
CA GLY A 344 -5.00 -4.34 4.11
C GLY A 344 -3.56 -4.48 3.62
N ASP A 345 -3.30 -3.95 2.43
CA ASP A 345 -1.96 -3.85 1.85
C ASP A 345 -1.20 -2.60 2.35
N TYR A 346 0.13 -2.65 2.34
CA TYR A 346 1.00 -1.53 2.72
C TYR A 346 0.62 -0.20 2.05
N ASN A 347 0.18 -0.24 0.78
CA ASN A 347 -0.12 0.95 0.00
C ASN A 347 -1.20 1.83 0.64
N TYR A 348 -2.10 1.26 1.45
CA TYR A 348 -3.16 2.06 2.10
C TYR A 348 -2.63 3.03 3.16
N TYR A 349 -1.42 2.83 3.70
CA TYR A 349 -0.81 3.71 4.69
C TYR A 349 0.54 4.30 4.24
N PHE A 350 1.31 3.57 3.43
CA PHE A 350 2.68 3.95 3.08
C PHE A 350 2.83 4.60 1.70
N ASP A 351 1.83 4.52 0.81
CA ASP A 351 1.89 5.14 -0.53
C ASP A 351 1.77 6.68 -0.47
N THR A 352 2.13 7.39 -1.55
CA THR A 352 1.91 8.84 -1.68
C THR A 352 0.45 9.25 -1.50
N SER A 353 -0.49 8.43 -1.99
CA SER A 353 -1.94 8.63 -2.01
C SER A 353 -2.69 7.76 -0.98
N ALA A 354 -1.97 7.26 0.02
CA ALA A 354 -2.46 6.36 1.06
C ALA A 354 -3.72 6.87 1.78
N MET A 355 -4.86 6.22 1.50
CA MET A 355 -6.17 6.56 2.06
C MET A 355 -6.20 6.51 3.60
N LEU A 356 -5.65 5.45 4.22
CA LEU A 356 -5.68 5.31 5.69
C LEU A 356 -4.80 6.35 6.37
N PHE A 357 -3.69 6.73 5.74
CA PHE A 357 -2.86 7.82 6.25
C PHE A 357 -3.61 9.15 6.20
N ALA A 358 -4.23 9.47 5.06
CA ALA A 358 -5.01 10.68 4.90
C ALA A 358 -6.20 10.74 5.88
N LEU A 359 -6.90 9.62 6.09
CA LEU A 359 -7.97 9.51 7.08
C LEU A 359 -7.45 9.69 8.51
N ALA A 360 -6.29 9.12 8.84
CA ALA A 360 -5.67 9.31 10.15
C ALA A 360 -5.34 10.78 10.39
N GLU A 361 -4.77 11.50 9.42
CA GLU A 361 -4.52 12.95 9.52
C GLU A 361 -5.80 13.77 9.65
N ALA A 362 -6.75 13.58 8.73
CA ALA A 362 -7.98 14.36 8.68
C ALA A 362 -8.81 14.24 9.98
N ASN A 363 -8.87 13.03 10.55
CA ASN A 363 -9.62 12.76 11.77
C ASN A 363 -8.77 12.84 13.04
N ARG A 364 -7.47 13.16 12.91
CA ARG A 364 -6.50 13.18 14.02
C ARG A 364 -6.46 11.88 14.83
N TRP A 365 -6.64 10.74 14.17
CA TRP A 365 -6.62 9.44 14.83
C TRP A 365 -5.25 9.12 15.45
N ARG A 366 -5.28 8.53 16.64
CA ARG A 366 -4.17 7.87 17.31
C ARG A 366 -4.14 6.41 16.88
N VAL A 367 -3.37 6.13 15.83
CA VAL A 367 -3.35 4.81 15.18
C VAL A 367 -2.14 3.97 15.61
N ALA A 368 -2.35 2.67 15.72
CA ALA A 368 -1.26 1.70 15.80
C ALA A 368 -1.15 0.90 14.49
N VAL A 369 0.07 0.68 14.01
CA VAL A 369 0.31 0.02 12.72
C VAL A 369 1.12 -1.26 12.93
N LEU A 370 0.59 -2.38 12.46
CA LEU A 370 1.25 -3.67 12.38
C LEU A 370 1.68 -3.90 10.93
N VAL A 371 2.97 -4.19 10.71
CA VAL A 371 3.52 -4.49 9.39
C VAL A 371 4.04 -5.92 9.39
N ASP A 372 3.25 -6.85 8.84
CA ASP A 372 3.59 -8.26 8.73
C ASP A 372 4.42 -8.53 7.48
N GLU A 373 5.40 -9.43 7.58
CA GLU A 373 6.40 -9.68 6.53
C GLU A 373 7.08 -8.38 6.06
N ALA A 374 7.43 -7.54 7.06
CA ALA A 374 8.02 -6.22 6.89
C ALA A 374 9.31 -6.20 6.04
N HIS A 375 9.96 -7.36 5.84
CA HIS A 375 11.07 -7.49 4.93
C HIS A 375 10.72 -7.09 3.48
N ASN A 376 9.45 -7.17 3.10
CA ASN A 376 8.96 -6.74 1.78
C ASN A 376 8.78 -5.22 1.68
N LEU A 377 8.72 -4.50 2.80
CA LEU A 377 8.37 -3.08 2.80
C LEU A 377 9.41 -2.23 2.07
N VAL A 378 10.69 -2.60 2.08
CA VAL A 378 11.75 -1.85 1.38
C VAL A 378 11.47 -1.80 -0.13
N GLU A 379 11.27 -2.95 -0.76
CA GLU A 379 11.04 -3.01 -2.20
C GLU A 379 9.67 -2.45 -2.59
N ARG A 380 8.65 -2.71 -1.76
CA ARG A 380 7.32 -2.11 -1.95
C ARG A 380 7.37 -0.58 -1.87
N ALA A 381 8.13 -0.02 -0.93
CA ALA A 381 8.30 1.42 -0.79
C ALA A 381 9.08 2.02 -1.96
N ARG A 382 10.17 1.39 -2.41
CA ARG A 382 10.86 1.82 -3.63
C ARG A 382 9.91 1.89 -4.83
N SER A 383 9.03 0.90 -4.98
CA SER A 383 8.02 0.91 -6.03
C SER A 383 6.98 2.03 -5.85
N MET A 384 6.47 2.26 -4.63
CA MET A 384 5.51 3.35 -4.34
C MET A 384 6.09 4.74 -4.66
N TYR A 385 7.40 4.90 -4.49
CA TYR A 385 8.10 6.19 -4.67
C TYR A 385 8.96 6.27 -5.93
N SER A 386 8.80 5.34 -6.87
CA SER A 386 9.41 5.42 -8.20
C SER A 386 8.34 5.73 -9.26
N ALA A 387 8.75 6.35 -10.35
CA ALA A 387 7.89 6.64 -11.49
C ALA A 387 8.63 6.36 -12.80
N THR A 388 7.93 5.82 -13.79
CA THR A 388 8.49 5.48 -15.10
C THR A 388 7.55 5.96 -16.20
N LEU A 389 8.12 6.56 -17.25
CA LEU A 389 7.40 6.93 -18.46
C LEU A 389 8.08 6.27 -19.67
N ASP A 390 7.27 5.63 -20.51
CA ASP A 390 7.71 4.91 -21.71
C ASP A 390 7.42 5.74 -22.97
N GLN A 391 8.47 6.06 -23.75
CA GLN A 391 8.33 6.88 -24.95
C GLN A 391 7.57 6.17 -26.07
N ALA A 392 7.70 4.84 -26.19
CA ALA A 392 6.99 4.06 -27.20
C ALA A 392 5.49 4.08 -26.92
N ALA A 393 5.09 3.84 -25.66
CA ALA A 393 3.71 3.93 -25.22
C ALA A 393 3.14 5.35 -25.42
N PHE A 394 3.89 6.39 -25.02
CA PHE A 394 3.52 7.78 -25.26
C PHE A 394 3.36 8.09 -26.76
N ASN A 395 4.29 7.63 -27.61
CA ASN A 395 4.24 7.83 -29.06
C ASN A 395 3.08 7.07 -29.73
N ALA A 396 2.67 5.93 -29.19
CA ALA A 396 1.48 5.21 -29.64
C ALA A 396 0.21 5.98 -29.28
N MET A 397 0.06 6.32 -27.99
CA MET A 397 -1.09 7.05 -27.47
C MET A 397 -1.28 8.41 -28.16
N ARG A 398 -0.21 9.20 -28.32
CA ARG A 398 -0.32 10.58 -28.82
C ARG A 398 -0.81 10.68 -30.27
N ARG A 399 -0.78 9.59 -31.05
CA ARG A 399 -1.32 9.54 -32.42
C ARG A 399 -2.84 9.66 -32.44
N GLY A 400 -3.51 9.12 -31.43
CA GLY A 400 -4.95 9.21 -31.22
C GLY A 400 -5.37 10.35 -30.29
N ALA A 401 -4.44 11.24 -29.92
CA ALA A 401 -4.73 12.30 -28.97
C ALA A 401 -5.74 13.33 -29.53
N PRO A 402 -6.62 13.86 -28.67
CA PRO A 402 -7.50 14.98 -29.03
C PRO A 402 -6.73 16.14 -29.66
N PRO A 403 -7.31 16.85 -30.66
CA PRO A 403 -6.64 17.96 -31.35
C PRO A 403 -6.04 19.02 -30.41
N LEU A 404 -6.74 19.32 -29.31
CA LEU A 404 -6.33 20.28 -28.28
C LEU A 404 -4.99 19.90 -27.63
N LEU A 405 -4.68 18.61 -27.48
CA LEU A 405 -3.47 18.13 -26.82
C LEU A 405 -2.25 18.04 -27.77
N LYS A 406 -2.45 18.14 -29.10
CA LYS A 406 -1.39 17.88 -30.09
C LYS A 406 -0.14 18.74 -29.89
N ASN A 407 -0.32 20.03 -29.59
CA ASN A 407 0.80 20.96 -29.38
C ASN A 407 1.55 20.66 -28.07
N ALA A 408 0.83 20.39 -26.98
CA ALA A 408 1.43 20.00 -25.71
C ALA A 408 2.21 18.69 -25.84
N PHE A 409 1.61 17.67 -26.46
CA PHE A 409 2.28 16.38 -26.69
C PHE A 409 3.46 16.49 -27.64
N SER A 410 3.43 17.40 -28.61
CA SER A 410 4.59 17.66 -29.46
C SER A 410 5.76 18.28 -28.68
N ARG A 411 5.47 19.16 -27.71
CA ARG A 411 6.50 19.72 -26.80
C ARG A 411 7.07 18.64 -25.86
N VAL A 412 6.22 17.78 -25.31
CA VAL A 412 6.66 16.61 -24.52
C VAL A 412 7.54 15.70 -25.37
N ALA A 413 7.11 15.34 -26.59
CA ALA A 413 7.90 14.49 -27.49
C ALA A 413 9.29 15.10 -27.83
N ARG A 414 9.34 16.43 -28.07
CA ARG A 414 10.58 17.14 -28.37
C ARG A 414 11.52 17.13 -27.16
N SER A 415 11.06 17.58 -26.00
CA SER A 415 11.86 17.62 -24.77
C SER A 415 12.32 16.22 -24.32
N TRP A 416 11.52 15.18 -24.58
CA TRP A 416 11.92 13.80 -24.38
C TRP A 416 13.12 13.41 -25.26
N ASN A 417 13.04 13.74 -26.56
CA ASN A 417 14.12 13.46 -27.51
C ASN A 417 15.41 14.22 -27.21
N GLU A 418 15.29 15.46 -26.72
CA GLU A 418 16.41 16.27 -26.23
C GLU A 418 17.05 15.64 -25.00
N THR A 419 16.24 15.21 -24.03
CA THR A 419 16.70 14.59 -22.78
C THR A 419 17.54 13.33 -23.03
N ALA A 420 17.16 12.53 -24.04
CA ALA A 420 17.90 11.33 -24.40
C ALA A 420 18.93 11.54 -25.53
N SER A 421 19.16 12.76 -26.01
CA SER A 421 19.92 13.03 -27.25
C SER A 421 21.37 12.54 -27.16
N ASP A 422 22.07 12.92 -26.09
CA ASP A 422 23.48 12.57 -25.90
C ASP A 422 23.67 11.05 -25.79
N GLN A 423 22.77 10.38 -25.07
CA GLN A 423 22.79 8.93 -24.92
C GLN A 423 22.51 8.21 -26.24
N HIS A 424 21.61 8.74 -27.09
CA HIS A 424 21.41 8.23 -28.43
C HIS A 424 22.65 8.39 -29.31
N ALA A 425 23.28 9.57 -29.27
CA ALA A 425 24.50 9.85 -30.05
C ALA A 425 25.66 8.94 -29.62
N ALA A 426 25.77 8.65 -28.32
CA ALA A 426 26.79 7.75 -27.76
C ALA A 426 26.45 6.26 -27.92
N GLY A 427 25.22 5.90 -28.32
CA GLY A 427 24.78 4.51 -28.42
C GLY A 427 24.71 3.77 -27.07
N VAL A 428 24.65 4.50 -25.95
CA VAL A 428 24.65 3.92 -24.60
C VAL A 428 23.24 3.46 -24.23
N GLU A 429 23.08 2.17 -23.90
CA GLU A 429 21.75 1.62 -23.61
C GLU A 429 21.16 2.15 -22.30
N TYR A 430 21.98 2.31 -21.26
CA TYR A 430 21.54 2.78 -19.96
C TYR A 430 22.49 3.85 -19.44
N ALA A 431 21.93 4.97 -18.95
CA ALA A 431 22.67 5.97 -18.20
C ALA A 431 21.86 6.48 -17.01
N ALA A 432 22.57 6.78 -15.92
CA ALA A 432 22.03 7.50 -14.78
C ALA A 432 22.57 8.94 -14.79
N HIS A 433 21.73 9.85 -14.33
CA HIS A 433 21.99 11.29 -14.34
C HIS A 433 21.83 11.83 -12.92
N PRO A 434 22.65 12.83 -12.54
CA PRO A 434 22.62 13.39 -11.19
C PRO A 434 21.36 14.23 -10.92
N GLU A 435 20.79 14.82 -11.96
CA GLU A 435 19.64 15.73 -11.88
C GLU A 435 18.46 15.22 -12.70
N SER A 436 17.25 15.54 -12.23
CA SER A 436 16.02 15.28 -12.97
C SER A 436 15.88 16.22 -14.19
N PRO A 437 15.19 15.82 -15.28
CA PRO A 437 15.22 16.56 -16.54
C PRO A 437 14.26 17.76 -16.52
N ALA A 438 14.72 18.91 -16.01
CA ALA A 438 13.87 20.08 -15.76
C ALA A 438 13.04 20.54 -16.98
N ARG A 439 13.63 20.57 -18.18
CA ARG A 439 12.90 20.96 -19.41
C ARG A 439 11.78 19.98 -19.76
N PHE A 440 12.04 18.68 -19.62
CA PHE A 440 11.03 17.65 -19.83
C PHE A 440 9.92 17.74 -18.78
N LEU A 441 10.28 17.90 -17.51
CA LEU A 441 9.31 18.05 -16.41
C LEU A 441 8.41 19.28 -16.62
N ASN A 442 8.95 20.40 -17.08
CA ASN A 442 8.16 21.59 -17.41
C ASN A 442 7.17 21.31 -18.57
N ALA A 443 7.62 20.66 -19.64
CA ALA A 443 6.74 20.29 -20.75
C ALA A 443 5.66 19.28 -20.33
N LEU A 444 6.02 18.31 -19.49
CA LEU A 444 5.12 17.30 -18.95
C LEU A 444 4.08 17.94 -18.02
N GLY A 445 4.50 18.82 -17.11
CA GLY A 445 3.60 19.56 -16.22
C GLY A 445 2.58 20.40 -16.99
N GLN A 446 3.02 21.12 -18.03
CA GLN A 446 2.11 21.86 -18.91
C GLN A 446 1.12 20.94 -19.64
N ALA A 447 1.57 19.77 -20.09
CA ALA A 447 0.68 18.79 -20.72
C ALA A 447 -0.33 18.24 -19.71
N VAL A 448 0.10 17.90 -18.49
CA VAL A 448 -0.76 17.46 -17.40
C VAL A 448 -1.82 18.53 -17.08
N SER A 449 -1.44 19.81 -16.94
CA SER A 449 -2.40 20.90 -16.70
C SER A 449 -3.43 21.01 -17.81
N LEU A 450 -3.02 20.94 -19.08
CA LEU A 450 -3.95 20.99 -20.21
C LEU A 450 -4.86 19.75 -20.27
N MET A 451 -4.33 18.57 -19.97
CA MET A 451 -5.10 17.33 -19.89
C MET A 451 -6.14 17.41 -18.76
N THR A 452 -5.74 17.95 -17.61
CA THR A 452 -6.59 18.19 -16.44
C THR A 452 -7.78 19.08 -16.81
N GLU A 453 -7.52 20.19 -17.50
CA GLU A 453 -8.54 21.13 -18.00
C GLU A 453 -9.47 20.47 -19.02
N THR A 454 -8.89 19.79 -20.01
CA THR A 454 -9.65 19.08 -21.06
C THR A 454 -10.57 18.02 -20.48
N LEU A 455 -10.12 17.25 -19.49
CA LEU A 455 -10.92 16.22 -18.83
C LEU A 455 -12.07 16.82 -18.01
N GLY A 456 -11.88 18.00 -17.43
CA GLY A 456 -12.94 18.72 -16.72
C GLY A 456 -14.03 19.29 -17.63
N GLU A 457 -13.66 19.69 -18.85
CA GLU A 457 -14.60 20.18 -19.87
C GLU A 457 -15.31 19.04 -20.61
N GLN A 458 -14.59 17.93 -20.86
CA GLN A 458 -15.06 16.79 -21.64
C GLN A 458 -14.62 15.47 -20.97
N PRO A 459 -15.37 14.95 -19.99
CA PRO A 459 -14.97 13.79 -19.19
C PRO A 459 -14.69 12.52 -19.99
N ASP A 460 -15.37 12.35 -21.14
CA ASP A 460 -15.29 11.14 -21.97
C ASP A 460 -14.32 11.28 -23.17
N VAL A 461 -13.58 12.39 -23.26
CA VAL A 461 -12.70 12.66 -24.42
C VAL A 461 -11.43 11.81 -24.43
N PHE A 462 -11.03 11.27 -23.28
CA PHE A 462 -9.82 10.47 -23.15
C PHE A 462 -10.11 8.99 -23.31
N THR A 463 -9.32 8.36 -24.17
CA THR A 463 -9.26 6.90 -24.24
C THR A 463 -8.61 6.32 -22.98
N PRO A 464 -8.78 5.02 -22.68
CA PRO A 464 -8.09 4.36 -21.57
C PRO A 464 -6.56 4.58 -21.58
N ASP A 465 -5.94 4.59 -22.77
CA ASP A 465 -4.50 4.84 -22.92
C ASP A 465 -4.11 6.29 -22.59
N THR A 466 -4.93 7.27 -23.00
CA THR A 466 -4.72 8.67 -22.65
C THR A 466 -4.89 8.91 -21.15
N LEU A 467 -5.90 8.29 -20.53
CA LEU A 467 -6.10 8.32 -19.07
C LEU A 467 -4.93 7.64 -18.34
N ARG A 468 -4.44 6.51 -18.85
CA ARG A 468 -3.29 5.83 -18.27
C ARG A 468 -2.06 6.72 -18.28
N PHE A 469 -1.73 7.31 -19.43
CA PHE A 469 -0.63 8.25 -19.54
C PHE A 469 -0.81 9.47 -18.63
N TYR A 470 -2.03 10.01 -18.51
CA TYR A 470 -2.33 11.11 -17.59
C TYR A 470 -1.98 10.77 -16.15
N PHE A 471 -2.41 9.61 -15.65
CA PHE A 471 -2.08 9.17 -14.28
C PHE A 471 -0.60 8.87 -14.09
N ASP A 472 0.05 8.21 -15.06
CA ASP A 472 1.49 7.97 -15.02
C ASP A 472 2.28 9.30 -15.03
N ALA A 473 1.83 10.29 -15.81
CA ALA A 473 2.42 11.63 -15.86
C ALA A 473 2.22 12.41 -14.56
N LEU A 474 1.01 12.40 -13.98
CA LEU A 474 0.72 12.97 -12.66
C LEU A 474 1.58 12.37 -11.55
N HIS A 475 1.75 11.05 -11.57
CA HIS A 475 2.62 10.35 -10.62
C HIS A 475 4.08 10.75 -10.85
N PHE A 476 4.53 10.80 -12.10
CA PHE A 476 5.90 11.21 -12.44
C PHE A 476 6.22 12.63 -11.99
N THR A 477 5.32 13.61 -12.22
CA THR A 477 5.52 14.99 -11.76
C THR A 477 5.55 15.07 -10.23
N ARG A 478 4.66 14.36 -9.54
CA ARG A 478 4.63 14.30 -8.06
C ARG A 478 5.89 13.67 -7.46
N ILE A 479 6.42 12.61 -8.07
CA ILE A 479 7.68 11.99 -7.62
C ILE A 479 8.87 12.93 -7.91
N ALA A 480 8.85 13.66 -9.02
CA ALA A 480 9.90 14.63 -9.37
C ALA A 480 10.03 15.76 -8.35
N GLU A 481 8.91 16.26 -7.81
CA GLU A 481 8.90 17.28 -6.73
C GLU A 481 9.61 16.82 -5.46
N ARG A 482 9.74 15.50 -5.27
CA ARG A 482 10.40 14.87 -4.13
C ARG A 482 11.75 14.27 -4.49
N PHE A 483 12.29 14.57 -5.66
CA PHE A 483 13.57 14.04 -6.10
C PHE A 483 14.72 14.60 -5.23
N GLY A 484 15.70 13.76 -4.92
CA GLY A 484 16.83 14.12 -4.08
C GLY A 484 17.91 13.05 -4.08
N THR A 485 18.84 13.14 -3.13
CA THR A 485 19.96 12.20 -2.98
C THR A 485 19.51 10.75 -2.75
N HIS A 486 18.27 10.54 -2.31
CA HIS A 486 17.69 9.22 -2.12
C HIS A 486 17.18 8.54 -3.42
N SER A 487 17.25 9.24 -4.56
CA SER A 487 16.73 8.79 -5.85
C SER A 487 17.78 8.89 -6.96
N ILE A 488 17.48 8.29 -8.11
CA ILE A 488 18.27 8.34 -9.34
C ILE A 488 17.34 8.68 -10.50
N PHE A 489 17.76 9.58 -11.39
CA PHE A 489 17.11 9.74 -12.68
C PHE A 489 17.88 8.90 -13.70
N ASP A 490 17.23 7.92 -14.32
CA ASP A 490 17.86 7.05 -15.30
C ASP A 490 17.07 6.97 -16.62
N ILE A 491 17.82 6.75 -17.70
CA ILE A 491 17.29 6.61 -19.06
C ILE A 491 17.73 5.26 -19.61
N THR A 492 16.76 4.46 -20.06
CA THR A 492 16.99 3.18 -20.75
C THR A 492 16.52 3.26 -22.20
N LEU A 493 17.39 3.03 -23.16
CA LEU A 493 17.03 2.96 -24.58
C LEU A 493 16.46 1.59 -24.94
N THR A 494 15.26 1.55 -25.49
CA THR A 494 14.54 0.33 -25.89
C THR A 494 14.34 0.26 -27.41
N GLY A 495 14.31 -0.97 -27.93
CA GLY A 495 14.22 -1.26 -29.37
C GLY A 495 15.55 -1.70 -29.99
N ALA A 496 15.47 -2.35 -31.16
CA ALA A 496 16.64 -2.91 -31.84
C ALA A 496 17.61 -1.80 -32.28
N ALA A 497 18.91 -1.99 -32.00
CA ALA A 497 19.97 -1.11 -32.47
C ALA A 497 20.15 -1.15 -34.00
N SER A 498 19.67 -2.23 -34.64
CA SER A 498 19.81 -2.53 -36.05
C SER A 498 18.61 -2.00 -36.87
N GLY A 499 18.63 -0.70 -37.18
CA GLY A 499 17.73 -0.06 -38.13
C GLY A 499 17.92 1.46 -38.19
N PRO A 500 17.43 2.16 -39.23
CA PRO A 500 17.54 3.62 -39.36
C PRO A 500 16.64 4.41 -38.38
N LYS A 501 15.88 3.74 -37.51
CA LYS A 501 14.96 4.37 -36.56
C LYS A 501 15.66 4.60 -35.22
N LYS A 502 15.52 5.83 -34.69
CA LYS A 502 15.95 6.19 -33.33
C LYS A 502 15.29 5.24 -32.32
N ARG A 503 16.07 4.71 -31.36
CA ARG A 503 15.56 3.90 -30.23
C ARG A 503 14.55 4.73 -29.42
N ASN A 504 13.65 4.08 -28.69
CA ASN A 504 12.78 4.78 -27.74
C ASN A 504 13.50 4.90 -26.40
N ALA A 505 13.20 5.91 -25.60
CA ALA A 505 13.81 6.10 -24.29
C ALA A 505 12.77 5.93 -23.17
N VAL A 506 13.05 5.09 -22.19
CA VAL A 506 12.28 4.98 -20.96
C VAL A 506 12.92 5.88 -19.92
N LEU A 507 12.17 6.83 -19.39
CA LEU A 507 12.61 7.76 -18.34
C LEU A 507 12.15 7.24 -17.00
N CYS A 508 13.05 7.13 -16.03
CA CYS A 508 12.74 6.62 -14.70
C CYS A 508 13.25 7.54 -13.60
N LEU A 509 12.34 7.95 -12.71
CA LEU A 509 12.69 8.50 -11.40
C LEU A 509 12.65 7.33 -10.41
N ARG A 510 13.82 6.79 -10.09
CA ARG A 510 13.97 5.59 -9.26
C ARG A 510 14.27 5.97 -7.83
N ASN A 511 13.36 5.68 -6.91
CA ASN A 511 13.68 5.74 -5.49
C ASN A 511 14.59 4.56 -5.12
N VAL A 512 15.74 4.88 -4.53
CA VAL A 512 16.71 3.88 -4.06
C VAL A 512 16.60 3.74 -2.54
N ILE A 513 16.40 4.85 -1.83
CA ILE A 513 16.29 4.93 -0.38
C ILE A 513 14.90 5.51 -0.04
N PRO A 514 13.92 4.69 0.37
CA PRO A 514 12.56 5.19 0.64
C PRO A 514 12.42 5.93 1.98
N ALA A 515 13.44 5.91 2.83
CA ALA A 515 13.42 6.47 4.19
C ALA A 515 12.82 7.89 4.31
N PRO A 516 13.16 8.87 3.45
CA PRO A 516 12.60 10.22 3.57
C PRO A 516 11.08 10.29 3.38
N HIS A 517 10.49 9.31 2.69
CA HIS A 517 9.06 9.24 2.45
C HIS A 517 8.32 8.39 3.50
N ILE A 518 8.99 7.37 4.04
CA ILE A 518 8.41 6.43 5.01
C ILE A 518 8.52 6.96 6.45
N ALA A 519 9.60 7.67 6.80
CA ALA A 519 9.80 8.20 8.15
C ALA A 519 8.63 9.08 8.66
N PRO A 520 8.02 9.98 7.85
CA PRO A 520 6.83 10.72 8.27
C PRO A 520 5.63 9.81 8.57
N ARG A 521 5.51 8.67 7.87
CA ARG A 521 4.45 7.67 8.10
C ARG A 521 4.59 7.02 9.47
N PHE A 522 5.82 6.70 9.87
CA PHE A 522 6.12 6.19 11.20
C PHE A 522 5.90 7.24 12.29
N ALA A 523 6.31 8.49 12.06
CA ALA A 523 6.15 9.58 13.02
C ALA A 523 4.67 9.93 13.29
N ARG A 524 3.79 9.76 12.31
CA ARG A 524 2.34 10.03 12.47
C ARG A 524 1.63 8.97 13.31
N ALA A 525 2.09 7.73 13.29
CA ALA A 525 1.50 6.65 14.08
C ALA A 525 1.87 6.79 15.55
N HIS A 526 0.98 6.35 16.44
CA HIS A 526 1.29 6.25 17.87
C HIS A 526 2.36 5.19 18.12
N CYS A 527 2.21 4.02 17.49
CA CYS A 527 3.25 3.00 17.49
C CYS A 527 3.20 2.21 16.17
N VAL A 528 4.36 1.68 15.77
CA VAL A 528 4.50 0.82 14.60
C VAL A 528 5.27 -0.42 14.99
N ALA A 529 4.73 -1.61 14.78
CA ALA A 529 5.47 -2.86 14.95
C ALA A 529 5.68 -3.52 13.59
N LEU A 530 6.93 -3.53 13.14
CA LEU A 530 7.40 -4.26 11.97
C LEU A 530 7.83 -5.64 12.43
N PHE A 531 7.29 -6.71 11.83
CA PHE A 531 7.67 -8.07 12.20
C PHE A 531 7.83 -8.97 10.99
N SER A 532 8.85 -9.81 11.03
CA SER A 532 9.21 -10.72 9.93
C SER A 532 10.23 -11.76 10.41
N ALA A 533 10.31 -12.88 9.70
CA ALA A 533 11.33 -13.90 9.99
C ALA A 533 12.75 -13.51 9.57
N THR A 534 12.89 -12.47 8.73
CA THR A 534 14.15 -12.10 8.08
C THR A 534 14.39 -10.60 8.14
N LEU A 535 14.44 -10.01 9.35
CA LEU A 535 14.79 -8.59 9.57
C LEU A 535 16.27 -8.36 9.92
N THR A 536 17.12 -9.31 9.56
CA THR A 536 18.58 -9.20 9.72
C THR A 536 19.24 -8.84 8.38
N PRO A 537 20.21 -7.91 8.36
CA PRO A 537 20.67 -7.12 9.50
C PRO A 537 19.74 -5.93 9.80
N ALA A 538 19.55 -5.62 11.09
CA ALA A 538 18.57 -4.63 11.51
C ALA A 538 18.89 -3.19 11.05
N HIS A 539 20.17 -2.85 10.88
CA HIS A 539 20.58 -1.52 10.40
C HIS A 539 20.13 -1.28 8.96
N PHE A 540 20.18 -2.28 8.08
CA PHE A 540 19.69 -2.18 6.71
C PHE A 540 18.23 -1.70 6.65
N TYR A 541 17.35 -2.29 7.46
CA TYR A 541 15.95 -1.90 7.52
C TYR A 541 15.76 -0.54 8.20
N ALA A 542 16.53 -0.24 9.24
CA ALA A 542 16.47 1.06 9.91
C ALA A 542 16.84 2.20 8.96
N ASP A 543 17.92 2.02 8.20
CA ASP A 543 18.45 3.04 7.31
C ASP A 543 17.59 3.20 6.06
N THR A 544 17.17 2.09 5.44
CA THR A 544 16.39 2.15 4.19
C THR A 544 14.94 2.58 4.41
N LEU A 545 14.33 2.26 5.54
CA LEU A 545 12.95 2.66 5.87
C LEU A 545 12.88 3.94 6.70
N GLY A 546 14.00 4.44 7.25
CA GLY A 546 14.03 5.63 8.08
C GLY A 546 13.37 5.40 9.43
N LEU A 547 13.67 4.27 10.09
CA LEU A 547 13.15 4.00 11.43
C LEU A 547 13.67 5.05 12.42
N PRO A 548 12.81 5.60 13.30
CA PRO A 548 13.26 6.55 14.33
C PRO A 548 14.41 5.98 15.17
N GLN A 549 15.34 6.83 15.62
CA GLN A 549 16.45 6.38 16.47
C GLN A 549 15.99 5.76 17.80
N SER A 550 14.81 6.15 18.28
CA SER A 550 14.15 5.59 19.47
C SER A 550 13.52 4.21 19.25
N SER A 551 13.62 3.65 18.04
CA SER A 551 13.04 2.36 17.71
C SER A 551 13.68 1.23 18.52
N VAL A 552 12.84 0.37 19.07
CA VAL A 552 13.27 -0.83 19.79
C VAL A 552 13.46 -1.96 18.79
N ARG A 553 14.48 -2.79 19.01
CA ARG A 553 14.76 -3.97 18.19
C ARG A 553 14.77 -5.20 19.08
N ILE A 554 14.10 -6.25 18.65
CA ILE A 554 14.13 -7.54 19.34
C ILE A 554 14.36 -8.66 18.31
N ASP A 555 15.13 -9.65 18.72
CA ASP A 555 15.23 -10.94 18.05
C ASP A 555 14.59 -11.98 18.97
N VAL A 556 13.50 -12.59 18.51
CA VAL A 556 12.77 -13.57 19.29
C VAL A 556 13.38 -14.94 19.03
N ASP A 557 13.75 -15.63 20.11
CA ASP A 557 14.37 -16.94 20.02
C ASP A 557 13.57 -17.91 19.16
N SER A 558 14.31 -18.70 18.38
CA SER A 558 13.73 -19.76 17.55
C SER A 558 13.07 -20.82 18.42
N PRO A 559 11.82 -21.24 18.13
CA PRO A 559 11.26 -22.45 18.74
C PRO A 559 11.95 -23.71 18.18
N PHE A 560 12.77 -23.57 17.13
CA PHE A 560 13.49 -24.65 16.49
C PHE A 560 14.91 -24.80 17.03
N SER A 561 15.36 -26.03 17.12
CA SER A 561 16.73 -26.39 17.50
C SER A 561 17.58 -26.72 16.28
N ALA A 562 18.89 -26.54 16.40
CA ALA A 562 19.85 -26.87 15.35
C ALA A 562 19.78 -28.35 14.92
N ASP A 563 19.38 -29.25 15.81
CA ASP A 563 19.25 -30.68 15.55
C ASP A 563 18.10 -31.03 14.58
N GLN A 564 17.16 -30.11 14.36
CA GLN A 564 16.06 -30.30 13.42
C GLN A 564 16.46 -30.05 11.97
N LEU A 565 17.45 -29.18 11.73
CA LEU A 565 17.86 -28.79 10.38
C LEU A 565 19.35 -29.00 10.19
N ASP A 566 19.72 -30.04 9.46
CA ASP A 566 21.12 -30.29 9.11
C ASP A 566 21.55 -29.34 7.99
N VAL A 567 22.19 -28.22 8.36
CA VAL A 567 22.64 -27.19 7.41
C VAL A 567 24.07 -27.48 6.95
N ARG A 568 24.24 -27.71 5.64
CA ARG A 568 25.52 -28.05 5.00
C ARG A 568 25.90 -27.01 3.97
N ALA A 569 26.99 -26.28 4.21
CA ALA A 569 27.58 -25.35 3.24
C ALA A 569 28.68 -26.05 2.44
N ILE A 570 28.53 -26.10 1.11
CA ILE A 570 29.47 -26.76 0.21
C ILE A 570 30.51 -25.75 -0.26
N ALA A 571 31.73 -25.89 0.26
CA ALA A 571 32.79 -24.88 0.13
C ALA A 571 33.59 -24.95 -1.18
N ASP A 572 33.52 -26.06 -1.90
CA ASP A 572 34.33 -26.35 -3.09
C ASP A 572 33.52 -26.32 -4.41
N LEU A 573 32.34 -25.68 -4.38
CA LEU A 573 31.50 -25.41 -5.55
C LEU A 573 31.24 -23.90 -5.69
N SER A 574 31.37 -23.37 -6.90
CA SER A 574 31.05 -21.97 -7.22
C SER A 574 29.86 -21.93 -8.17
N THR A 575 28.85 -21.12 -7.86
CA THR A 575 27.65 -20.92 -8.71
C THR A 575 27.71 -19.62 -9.53
N ARG A 576 28.86 -18.94 -9.49
CA ARG A 576 29.12 -17.73 -10.28
C ARG A 576 29.04 -18.07 -11.77
N TYR A 577 28.58 -17.12 -12.58
CA TYR A 577 28.34 -17.31 -14.01
C TYR A 577 29.48 -18.04 -14.76
N ARG A 578 30.73 -17.63 -14.53
CA ARG A 578 31.94 -18.22 -15.12
C ARG A 578 32.23 -19.68 -14.74
N ASP A 579 31.71 -20.13 -13.60
CA ASP A 579 32.01 -21.45 -13.03
C ASP A 579 30.81 -22.43 -13.20
N ARG A 580 29.66 -21.93 -13.68
CA ARG A 580 28.39 -22.69 -13.71
C ARG A 580 28.51 -23.99 -14.47
N GLU A 581 29.03 -23.96 -15.68
CA GLU A 581 29.18 -25.16 -16.53
C GLU A 581 29.91 -26.29 -15.79
N ARG A 582 31.00 -25.96 -15.08
CA ARG A 582 31.79 -26.92 -14.29
C ARG A 582 31.09 -27.42 -13.03
N SER A 583 30.08 -26.69 -12.56
CA SER A 583 29.33 -27.03 -11.34
C SER A 583 28.11 -27.91 -11.62
N VAL A 584 27.58 -27.93 -12.84
CA VAL A 584 26.29 -28.58 -13.18
C VAL A 584 26.27 -30.05 -12.76
N ASP A 585 27.21 -30.85 -13.26
CA ASP A 585 27.25 -32.29 -12.99
C ASP A 585 27.49 -32.57 -11.50
N ARG A 586 28.38 -31.79 -10.87
CA ARG A 586 28.70 -31.94 -9.44
C ARG A 586 27.50 -31.64 -8.55
N ILE A 587 26.65 -30.68 -8.94
CA ILE A 587 25.41 -30.36 -8.22
C ILE A 587 24.36 -31.45 -8.45
N ALA A 588 24.22 -31.96 -9.68
CA ALA A 588 23.32 -33.07 -9.97
C ALA A 588 23.69 -34.32 -9.14
N ASP A 589 24.98 -34.66 -9.08
CA ASP A 589 25.47 -35.79 -8.27
C ASP A 589 25.28 -35.55 -6.77
N LEU A 590 25.44 -34.31 -6.28
CA LEU A 590 25.17 -33.95 -4.89
C LEU A 590 23.69 -34.11 -4.53
N ILE A 591 22.78 -33.66 -5.41
CA ILE A 591 21.33 -33.82 -5.24
C ILE A 591 20.99 -35.31 -5.19
N ALA A 592 21.51 -36.09 -6.14
CA ALA A 592 21.28 -37.53 -6.20
C ALA A 592 21.79 -38.26 -4.95
N ALA A 593 23.02 -37.97 -4.50
CA ALA A 593 23.60 -38.59 -3.31
C ALA A 593 22.74 -38.35 -2.06
N GLN A 594 22.23 -37.13 -1.87
CA GLN A 594 21.33 -36.85 -0.76
C GLN A 594 19.97 -37.51 -0.95
N TYR A 595 19.41 -37.51 -2.17
CA TYR A 595 18.14 -38.17 -2.45
C TYR A 595 18.18 -39.66 -2.12
N PHE A 596 19.22 -40.37 -2.54
CA PHE A 596 19.38 -41.80 -2.24
C PHE A 596 19.67 -42.08 -0.76
N ARG A 597 20.27 -41.13 -0.04
CA ARG A 597 20.48 -41.24 1.41
C ARG A 597 19.17 -41.16 2.20
N ALA A 598 18.22 -40.36 1.72
CA ALA A 598 16.90 -40.21 2.33
C ALA A 598 15.89 -39.85 1.25
N GLU A 599 15.19 -40.85 0.73
CA GLU A 599 14.18 -40.64 -0.31
C GLU A 599 13.01 -39.81 0.23
N GLY A 600 12.59 -38.82 -0.55
CA GLY A 600 11.45 -37.99 -0.19
C GLY A 600 11.34 -36.78 -1.12
N ASN A 601 10.59 -35.78 -0.68
CA ASN A 601 10.40 -34.55 -1.42
C ASN A 601 11.49 -33.52 -1.12
N TYR A 602 12.14 -33.04 -2.16
CA TYR A 602 13.13 -31.98 -2.11
C TYR A 602 12.77 -30.81 -3.03
N LEU A 603 13.21 -29.61 -2.66
CA LEU A 603 13.07 -28.42 -3.49
C LEU A 603 14.44 -27.78 -3.73
N SER A 604 14.81 -27.63 -5.00
CA SER A 604 16.11 -27.11 -5.42
C SER A 604 15.97 -25.74 -6.06
N PHE A 605 16.72 -24.77 -5.55
CA PHE A 605 16.64 -23.35 -5.89
C PHE A 605 17.88 -22.86 -6.63
N PHE A 606 17.65 -22.19 -7.77
CA PHE A 606 18.71 -21.68 -8.65
C PHE A 606 18.56 -20.18 -8.94
N SER A 607 19.63 -19.55 -9.44
CA SER A 607 19.65 -18.11 -9.77
C SER A 607 18.91 -17.74 -11.06
N SER A 608 18.67 -18.69 -11.96
CA SER A 608 18.02 -18.44 -13.26
C SER A 608 17.40 -19.72 -13.80
N PHE A 609 16.42 -19.57 -14.70
CA PHE A 609 15.78 -20.68 -15.41
C PHE A 609 16.78 -21.51 -16.23
N ASP A 610 17.79 -20.88 -16.82
CA ASP A 610 18.76 -21.59 -17.65
C ASP A 610 19.65 -22.51 -16.81
N TYR A 611 20.11 -22.02 -15.65
CA TYR A 611 20.94 -22.82 -14.75
C TYR A 611 20.13 -23.95 -14.10
N LEU A 612 18.89 -23.66 -13.73
CA LEU A 612 17.91 -24.65 -13.28
C LEU A 612 17.75 -25.77 -14.32
N ALA A 613 17.48 -25.42 -15.57
CA ALA A 613 17.25 -26.38 -16.64
C ALA A 613 18.49 -27.25 -16.91
N GLN A 614 19.70 -26.66 -16.89
CA GLN A 614 20.95 -27.39 -17.05
C GLN A 614 21.13 -28.46 -15.96
N VAL A 615 20.95 -28.10 -14.69
CA VAL A 615 21.11 -29.05 -13.57
C VAL A 615 20.01 -30.10 -13.55
N ALA A 616 18.76 -29.72 -13.85
CA ALA A 616 17.67 -30.68 -13.93
C ALA A 616 17.85 -31.68 -15.08
N ALA A 617 18.33 -31.23 -16.25
CA ALA A 617 18.67 -32.10 -17.38
C ALA A 617 19.84 -33.04 -17.04
N ALA A 618 20.88 -32.53 -16.37
CA ALA A 618 22.00 -33.35 -15.92
C ALA A 618 21.57 -34.41 -14.89
N LEU A 619 20.68 -34.05 -13.95
CA LEU A 619 20.10 -35.01 -12.99
C LEU A 619 19.31 -36.10 -13.72
N ALA A 620 18.42 -35.72 -14.64
CA ALA A 620 17.60 -36.68 -15.37
C ALA A 620 18.43 -37.61 -16.27
N ALA A 621 19.52 -37.11 -16.87
CA ALA A 621 20.40 -37.91 -17.72
C ALA A 621 21.29 -38.88 -16.92
N ARG A 622 21.80 -38.44 -15.76
CA ARG A 622 22.75 -39.22 -14.94
C ARG A 622 22.05 -40.14 -13.94
N HIS A 623 20.87 -39.74 -13.44
CA HIS A 623 20.12 -40.41 -12.38
C HIS A 623 18.62 -40.51 -12.75
N PRO A 624 18.26 -41.28 -13.79
CA PRO A 624 16.90 -41.32 -14.35
C PRO A 624 15.83 -41.88 -13.39
N SER A 625 16.24 -42.55 -12.31
CA SER A 625 15.33 -43.09 -11.29
C SER A 625 14.73 -42.01 -10.37
N ILE A 626 15.29 -40.80 -10.36
CA ILE A 626 14.84 -39.71 -9.48
C ILE A 626 13.71 -38.92 -10.17
N PRO A 627 12.47 -38.92 -9.65
CA PRO A 627 11.39 -38.09 -10.20
C PRO A 627 11.75 -36.61 -10.06
N CYS A 628 11.66 -35.85 -11.15
CA CYS A 628 11.94 -34.43 -11.12
C CYS A 628 10.91 -33.61 -11.92
N TRP A 629 10.68 -32.37 -11.50
CA TRP A 629 9.82 -31.43 -12.21
C TRP A 629 10.31 -29.99 -12.03
N GLN A 630 9.97 -29.11 -12.98
CA GLN A 630 10.59 -27.80 -13.10
C GLN A 630 9.57 -26.67 -13.18
N GLN A 631 9.92 -25.53 -12.56
CA GLN A 631 9.25 -24.26 -12.76
C GLN A 631 9.45 -23.76 -14.21
N SER A 632 8.38 -23.44 -14.92
CA SER A 632 8.47 -22.77 -16.22
C SER A 632 8.56 -21.24 -16.09
N ARG A 633 9.12 -20.57 -17.10
CA ARG A 633 9.32 -19.10 -17.12
C ARG A 633 8.01 -18.30 -16.99
N ALA A 634 6.92 -18.80 -17.57
CA ALA A 634 5.62 -18.15 -17.62
C ALA A 634 4.54 -19.07 -17.05
N MET A 635 4.59 -19.29 -15.73
CA MET A 635 3.66 -20.18 -15.06
C MET A 635 2.46 -19.43 -14.49
N SER A 636 1.26 -19.80 -14.93
CA SER A 636 0.00 -19.28 -14.38
C SER A 636 -0.18 -19.67 -12.90
N GLU A 637 -1.02 -18.96 -12.16
CA GLU A 637 -1.35 -19.32 -10.77
C GLU A 637 -1.91 -20.74 -10.63
N ALA A 638 -2.60 -21.24 -11.66
CA ALA A 638 -3.10 -22.61 -11.68
C ALA A 638 -1.96 -23.64 -11.81
N ALA A 639 -1.02 -23.41 -12.73
CA ALA A 639 0.15 -24.27 -12.90
C ALA A 639 1.11 -24.20 -11.69
N GLN A 640 1.21 -23.04 -11.04
CA GLN A 640 1.94 -22.91 -9.77
C GLN A 640 1.31 -23.79 -8.68
N ARG A 641 -0.02 -23.81 -8.57
CA ARG A 641 -0.74 -24.71 -7.65
C ARG A 641 -0.50 -26.19 -7.98
N GLU A 642 -0.51 -26.56 -9.26
CA GLU A 642 -0.21 -27.93 -9.68
C GLU A 642 1.22 -28.36 -9.36
N PHE A 643 2.21 -27.49 -9.60
CA PHE A 643 3.61 -27.74 -9.22
C PHE A 643 3.74 -28.06 -7.72
N LEU A 644 3.00 -27.32 -6.88
CA LEU A 644 3.00 -27.49 -5.44
C LEU A 644 2.20 -28.70 -4.96
N ALA A 645 1.13 -29.06 -5.66
CA ALA A 645 0.30 -30.22 -5.35
C ALA A 645 1.07 -31.54 -5.41
N ARG A 646 2.21 -31.58 -6.11
CA ARG A 646 3.11 -32.75 -6.17
C ARG A 646 3.85 -33.01 -4.85
N PHE A 647 3.98 -32.00 -3.99
CA PHE A 647 4.55 -32.13 -2.65
C PHE A 647 3.49 -32.67 -1.67
N VAL A 648 3.16 -33.95 -1.84
CA VAL A 648 2.29 -34.71 -0.93
C VAL A 648 3.08 -35.27 0.25
N PRO A 649 2.44 -35.54 1.42
CA PRO A 649 3.10 -36.22 2.52
C PRO A 649 3.74 -37.53 2.04
N ASP A 650 4.99 -37.76 2.44
CA ASP A 650 5.78 -38.95 2.09
C ASP A 650 5.99 -39.16 0.57
N GLY A 651 5.75 -38.11 -0.22
CA GLY A 651 6.02 -38.10 -1.65
C GLY A 651 7.51 -38.17 -1.96
N ARG A 652 7.83 -38.48 -3.21
CA ARG A 652 9.21 -38.70 -3.69
C ARG A 652 9.49 -37.86 -4.92
N GLY A 653 10.54 -37.04 -4.85
CA GLY A 653 11.12 -36.39 -6.01
C GLY A 653 11.69 -35.00 -5.71
N VAL A 654 12.22 -34.38 -6.76
CA VAL A 654 12.93 -33.11 -6.68
C VAL A 654 12.23 -32.08 -7.56
N GLY A 655 11.63 -31.08 -6.93
CA GLY A 655 11.13 -29.89 -7.61
C GLY A 655 12.27 -28.90 -7.84
N PHE A 656 12.29 -28.26 -9.00
CA PHE A 656 13.28 -27.26 -9.39
C PHE A 656 12.61 -25.89 -9.57
N ALA A 657 13.12 -24.87 -8.86
CA ALA A 657 12.57 -23.52 -8.87
C ALA A 657 13.66 -22.43 -8.89
N VAL A 658 13.30 -21.22 -9.32
CA VAL A 658 14.16 -20.03 -9.25
C VAL A 658 13.99 -19.36 -7.89
N LEU A 659 15.11 -19.05 -7.23
CA LEU A 659 15.12 -18.37 -5.94
C LEU A 659 14.57 -16.94 -6.06
N GLY A 660 13.67 -16.55 -5.16
CA GLY A 660 13.02 -15.23 -5.18
C GLY A 660 11.88 -15.09 -6.20
N GLY A 661 11.44 -16.19 -6.82
CA GLY A 661 10.17 -16.26 -7.54
C GLY A 661 8.99 -16.65 -6.63
N ALA A 662 7.83 -16.94 -7.22
CA ALA A 662 6.60 -17.32 -6.50
C ALA A 662 6.79 -18.43 -5.43
N PHE A 663 7.73 -19.33 -5.68
CA PHE A 663 8.01 -20.48 -4.83
C PHE A 663 9.00 -20.24 -3.67
N GLY A 664 9.81 -19.18 -3.69
CA GLY A 664 10.68 -18.86 -2.56
C GLY A 664 9.91 -18.23 -1.38
N GLU A 665 8.71 -17.72 -1.66
CA GLU A 665 8.12 -16.65 -0.87
C GLU A 665 6.74 -16.96 -0.27
N ALA A 666 5.90 -17.78 -0.91
CA ALA A 666 4.47 -17.92 -0.54
C ALA A 666 3.92 -19.37 -0.54
N ILE A 667 4.77 -20.37 -0.31
CA ILE A 667 4.33 -21.78 -0.22
C ILE A 667 4.29 -22.25 1.23
N ASP A 668 3.28 -23.06 1.57
CA ASP A 668 3.24 -23.85 2.80
C ASP A 668 3.34 -25.36 2.52
N LEU A 669 4.46 -25.99 2.90
CA LEU A 669 4.72 -27.44 2.76
C LEU A 669 5.12 -28.04 4.12
N PRO A 670 4.19 -28.21 5.07
CA PRO A 670 4.51 -28.71 6.41
C PRO A 670 4.79 -30.21 6.46
N GLY A 671 5.52 -30.65 7.48
CA GLY A 671 5.80 -32.07 7.74
C GLY A 671 6.64 -32.72 6.65
N THR A 672 6.31 -33.97 6.30
CA THR A 672 7.07 -34.76 5.30
C THR A 672 6.81 -34.34 3.85
N ARG A 673 6.01 -33.29 3.62
CA ARG A 673 5.81 -32.72 2.28
C ARG A 673 7.10 -32.13 1.70
N LEU A 674 8.05 -31.72 2.53
CA LEU A 674 9.37 -31.24 2.12
C LEU A 674 10.43 -31.59 3.16
N ILE A 675 11.26 -32.60 2.88
CA ILE A 675 12.27 -33.09 3.83
C ILE A 675 13.64 -32.45 3.63
N GLY A 676 13.83 -31.68 2.56
CA GLY A 676 15.07 -30.94 2.36
C GLY A 676 15.03 -29.94 1.22
N ALA A 677 16.01 -29.04 1.23
CA ALA A 677 16.19 -28.06 0.18
C ALA A 677 17.65 -27.93 -0.25
N PHE A 678 17.84 -27.65 -1.54
CA PHE A 678 19.13 -27.30 -2.11
C PHE A 678 19.07 -25.85 -2.59
N VAL A 679 20.04 -25.03 -2.18
CA VAL A 679 20.11 -23.61 -2.57
C VAL A 679 21.45 -23.38 -3.27
N ALA A 680 21.44 -23.41 -4.60
CA ALA A 680 22.61 -23.26 -5.46
C ALA A 680 22.79 -21.82 -5.94
N THR A 681 22.68 -20.86 -5.02
CA THR A 681 22.91 -19.43 -5.26
C THR A 681 22.84 -18.65 -3.94
N LEU A 682 23.49 -17.49 -3.87
CA LEU A 682 23.27 -16.51 -2.79
C LEU A 682 22.02 -15.63 -3.01
N GLY A 683 21.24 -15.88 -4.07
CA GLY A 683 20.04 -15.10 -4.38
C GLY A 683 20.30 -13.64 -4.76
N LEU A 684 21.56 -13.29 -5.03
CA LEU A 684 21.97 -11.93 -5.35
C LEU A 684 21.15 -11.40 -6.53
N PRO A 685 20.65 -10.15 -6.46
CA PRO A 685 20.12 -9.43 -7.60
C PRO A 685 21.05 -9.50 -8.81
N GLN A 686 20.47 -9.40 -10.01
CA GLN A 686 21.24 -9.46 -11.24
C GLN A 686 22.26 -8.33 -11.31
N LEU A 687 23.47 -8.63 -11.78
CA LEU A 687 24.45 -7.59 -12.08
C LEU A 687 24.00 -6.89 -13.36
N ASN A 688 23.54 -5.66 -13.25
CA ASN A 688 23.14 -4.83 -14.38
C ASN A 688 23.45 -3.36 -14.08
N PRO A 689 23.46 -2.49 -15.11
CA PRO A 689 23.79 -1.08 -14.92
C PRO A 689 22.92 -0.36 -13.89
N VAL A 690 21.62 -0.71 -13.79
CA VAL A 690 20.70 -0.15 -12.80
C VAL A 690 21.14 -0.46 -11.38
N ASN A 691 21.41 -1.73 -11.08
CA ASN A 691 21.81 -2.18 -9.75
C ASN A 691 23.21 -1.65 -9.39
N GLU A 692 24.09 -1.45 -10.37
CA GLU A 692 25.38 -0.79 -10.13
C GLU A 692 25.23 0.67 -9.71
N GLN A 693 24.26 1.39 -10.28
CA GLN A 693 23.92 2.75 -9.84
C GLN A 693 23.24 2.75 -8.46
N MET A 694 22.34 1.80 -8.19
CA MET A 694 21.77 1.62 -6.84
C MET A 694 22.86 1.32 -5.80
N LYS A 695 23.85 0.47 -6.14
CA LYS A 695 25.03 0.19 -5.32
C LYS A 695 25.84 1.45 -5.05
N ALA A 696 26.13 2.24 -6.07
CA ALA A 696 26.86 3.50 -5.91
C ALA A 696 26.12 4.46 -4.97
N ARG A 697 24.80 4.61 -5.15
CA ARG A 697 23.98 5.48 -4.30
C ARG A 697 23.90 4.99 -2.85
N MET A 698 23.75 3.68 -2.64
CA MET A 698 23.78 3.09 -1.31
C MET A 698 25.15 3.25 -0.64
N HIS A 699 26.24 3.17 -1.40
CA HIS A 699 27.58 3.40 -0.88
C HIS A 699 27.78 4.87 -0.47
N GLU A 700 27.30 5.82 -1.27
CA GLU A 700 27.33 7.25 -0.95
C GLU A 700 26.56 7.55 0.35
N ALA A 701 25.39 6.94 0.54
CA ALA A 701 24.54 7.18 1.71
C ALA A 701 25.02 6.47 2.98
N PHE A 702 25.52 5.23 2.87
CA PHE A 702 25.72 4.34 4.03
C PHE A 702 27.12 3.68 4.10
N GLY A 703 27.98 3.87 3.10
CA GLY A 703 29.30 3.24 3.03
C GLY A 703 29.31 1.76 2.62
N GLU A 704 28.16 1.07 2.58
CA GLU A 704 28.07 -0.38 2.33
C GLU A 704 27.25 -0.74 1.07
N GLY A 705 27.56 -0.12 -0.07
CA GLY A 705 26.76 -0.28 -1.30
C GLY A 705 26.55 -1.73 -1.76
N TYR A 706 27.61 -2.56 -1.75
CA TYR A 706 27.48 -3.97 -2.16
C TYR A 706 26.56 -4.75 -1.22
N ALA A 707 26.65 -4.49 0.08
CA ALA A 707 25.87 -5.22 1.07
C ALA A 707 24.37 -4.88 0.98
N TYR A 708 24.05 -3.58 0.88
CA TYR A 708 22.67 -3.07 0.79
C TYR A 708 21.98 -3.43 -0.53
N THR A 709 22.73 -3.41 -1.63
CA THR A 709 22.15 -3.66 -2.96
C THR A 709 22.10 -5.15 -3.30
N TYR A 710 23.12 -5.94 -2.91
CA TYR A 710 23.23 -7.33 -3.34
C TYR A 710 23.14 -8.35 -2.20
N LEU A 711 24.00 -8.23 -1.18
CA LEU A 711 24.20 -9.29 -0.19
C LEU A 711 22.98 -9.50 0.72
N PHE A 712 22.48 -8.44 1.37
CA PHE A 712 21.38 -8.54 2.33
C PHE A 712 20.08 -9.00 1.65
N PRO A 713 19.63 -8.40 0.53
CA PRO A 713 18.45 -8.89 -0.18
C PRO A 713 18.60 -10.33 -0.70
N GLY A 714 19.82 -10.71 -1.11
CA GLY A 714 20.10 -12.07 -1.59
C GLY A 714 19.97 -13.12 -0.49
N LEU A 715 20.64 -12.91 0.65
CA LEU A 715 20.58 -13.85 1.78
C LEU A 715 19.21 -13.90 2.42
N GLN A 716 18.46 -12.80 2.44
CA GLN A 716 17.07 -12.80 2.85
C GLN A 716 16.25 -13.85 2.07
N LYS A 717 16.41 -13.92 0.74
CA LYS A 717 15.73 -14.93 -0.10
C LYS A 717 16.18 -16.35 0.24
N VAL A 718 17.48 -16.56 0.51
CA VAL A 718 18.02 -17.86 0.93
C VAL A 718 17.35 -18.32 2.22
N VAL A 719 17.27 -17.45 3.23
CA VAL A 719 16.64 -17.78 4.53
C VAL A 719 15.15 -18.06 4.37
N GLN A 720 14.44 -17.30 3.53
CA GLN A 720 13.02 -17.53 3.25
C GLN A 720 12.75 -18.86 2.54
N ALA A 721 13.63 -19.27 1.64
CA ALA A 721 13.55 -20.56 0.96
C ALA A 721 13.87 -21.72 1.91
N ALA A 722 14.88 -21.55 2.77
CA ALA A 722 15.24 -22.53 3.79
C ALA A 722 14.17 -22.69 4.88
N GLY A 723 13.51 -21.61 5.29
CA GLY A 723 12.38 -21.61 6.23
C GLY A 723 11.12 -22.33 5.72
N ARG A 724 11.19 -23.00 4.55
CA ARG A 724 10.15 -23.90 4.04
C ARG A 724 10.34 -25.34 4.50
N VAL A 725 11.56 -25.73 4.85
CA VAL A 725 11.87 -27.10 5.31
C VAL A 725 11.38 -27.32 6.74
N ILE A 726 11.48 -26.29 7.60
CA ILE A 726 11.05 -26.36 9.00
C ILE A 726 9.93 -25.35 9.24
N ARG A 727 8.72 -25.84 9.55
CA ARG A 727 7.53 -25.03 9.85
C ARG A 727 6.98 -25.28 11.24
N GLY A 728 7.03 -26.52 11.69
CA GLY A 728 6.57 -26.99 12.99
C GLY A 728 7.72 -27.49 13.88
N PRO A 729 7.49 -27.57 15.20
CA PRO A 729 8.51 -28.01 16.16
C PRO A 729 8.91 -29.49 16.01
N LEU A 730 8.15 -30.27 15.25
CA LEU A 730 8.44 -31.68 14.95
C LEU A 730 9.10 -31.88 13.58
N ASP A 731 9.15 -30.85 12.75
CA ASP A 731 9.73 -30.97 11.42
C ASP A 731 11.23 -31.21 11.53
N ARG A 732 11.75 -32.03 10.62
CA ARG A 732 13.17 -32.31 10.46
C ARG A 732 13.52 -32.29 8.98
N GLY A 733 14.70 -31.82 8.66
CA GLY A 733 15.17 -31.85 7.29
C GLY A 733 16.62 -31.46 7.10
N VAL A 734 17.03 -31.37 5.84
CA VAL A 734 18.39 -31.03 5.44
C VAL A 734 18.39 -29.82 4.51
N LEU A 735 19.36 -28.93 4.71
CA LEU A 735 19.55 -27.75 3.87
C LEU A 735 20.96 -27.74 3.29
N PHE A 736 21.07 -27.78 1.97
CA PHE A 736 22.34 -27.62 1.27
C PHE A 736 22.48 -26.19 0.76
N LEU A 737 23.48 -25.49 1.26
CA LEU A 737 23.91 -24.17 0.78
C LEU A 737 25.08 -24.37 -0.18
N ILE A 738 24.82 -24.32 -1.48
CA ILE A 738 25.75 -24.74 -2.52
C ILE A 738 26.37 -23.50 -3.15
N ASP A 739 27.44 -22.98 -2.54
CA ASP A 739 28.35 -21.96 -3.09
C ASP A 739 29.50 -21.71 -2.09
N ASP A 740 30.74 -21.54 -2.57
CA ASP A 740 31.93 -21.27 -1.75
C ASP A 740 31.74 -20.05 -0.83
N ARG A 741 30.93 -19.08 -1.24
CA ARG A 741 30.66 -17.88 -0.44
C ARG A 741 29.91 -18.18 0.86
N PHE A 742 29.15 -19.27 0.97
CA PHE A 742 28.49 -19.64 2.22
C PHE A 742 29.47 -20.07 3.33
N ALA A 743 30.72 -20.40 2.98
CA ALA A 743 31.76 -20.67 3.98
C ALA A 743 32.34 -19.39 4.62
N ARG A 744 32.17 -18.22 3.96
CA ARG A 744 32.73 -16.95 4.42
C ARG A 744 32.09 -16.48 5.73
N ALA A 745 32.89 -15.96 6.65
CA ALA A 745 32.40 -15.51 7.95
C ALA A 745 31.35 -14.38 7.84
N GLU A 746 31.54 -13.45 6.90
CA GLU A 746 30.60 -12.34 6.64
C GLU A 746 29.20 -12.85 6.23
N VAL A 747 29.13 -13.91 5.43
CA VAL A 747 27.87 -14.52 4.96
C VAL A 747 27.22 -15.32 6.08
N ARG A 748 28.00 -16.14 6.80
CA ARG A 748 27.48 -16.97 7.90
C ARG A 748 26.86 -16.15 9.03
N ARG A 749 27.41 -14.97 9.32
CA ARG A 749 26.85 -14.05 10.34
C ARG A 749 25.45 -13.51 10.00
N LEU A 750 25.05 -13.57 8.73
CA LEU A 750 23.74 -13.10 8.26
C LEU A 750 22.71 -14.24 8.16
N LEU A 751 23.12 -15.49 8.38
CA LEU A 751 22.22 -16.64 8.47
C LEU A 751 21.59 -16.71 9.87
N PRO A 752 20.43 -17.38 10.03
CA PRO A 752 19.77 -17.50 11.33
C PRO A 752 20.71 -18.08 12.39
N ALA A 753 20.76 -17.43 13.56
CA ALA A 753 21.70 -17.78 14.64
C ALA A 753 21.54 -19.22 15.16
N TRP A 754 20.33 -19.80 15.04
CA TRP A 754 20.06 -21.18 15.46
C TRP A 754 20.57 -22.24 14.46
N TRP A 755 21.04 -21.85 13.26
CA TRP A 755 21.61 -22.78 12.30
C TRP A 755 23.05 -23.16 12.66
N GLN A 756 23.30 -24.45 12.89
CA GLN A 756 24.66 -24.99 12.94
C GLN A 756 25.14 -25.34 11.54
N VAL A 757 25.83 -24.40 10.88
CA VAL A 757 26.32 -24.57 9.51
C VAL A 757 27.59 -25.42 9.47
N LYS A 758 27.49 -26.64 8.93
CA LYS A 758 28.62 -27.53 8.67
C LYS A 758 29.24 -27.20 7.32
N VAL A 759 30.53 -26.89 7.29
CA VAL A 759 31.25 -26.61 6.04
C VAL A 759 31.87 -27.90 5.52
N LEU A 760 31.48 -28.33 4.33
CA LEU A 760 31.85 -29.61 3.73
C LEU A 760 32.42 -29.40 2.31
N ARG A 761 33.09 -30.42 1.77
CA ARG A 761 33.42 -30.50 0.34
C ARG A 761 32.48 -31.51 -0.35
N GLN A 762 32.10 -31.26 -1.59
CA GLN A 762 31.19 -32.14 -2.34
C GLN A 762 31.78 -33.55 -2.54
N LEU A 763 33.10 -33.66 -2.65
CA LEU A 763 33.79 -34.96 -2.76
C LEU A 763 33.59 -35.85 -1.53
N ASP A 764 33.28 -35.28 -0.37
CA ASP A 764 33.05 -36.02 0.88
C ASP A 764 31.62 -36.64 0.94
N LEU A 765 30.80 -36.41 -0.09
CA LEU A 765 29.36 -36.72 -0.12
C LEU A 765 28.96 -37.60 -1.33
N SER A 766 29.90 -38.38 -1.89
CA SER A 766 29.66 -39.19 -3.08
C SER A 766 28.53 -40.22 -2.93
N VAL A 767 27.85 -40.51 -4.05
CA VAL A 767 26.81 -41.54 -4.15
C VAL A 767 27.46 -42.90 -3.80
N PRO A 768 26.87 -43.72 -2.90
CA PRO A 768 27.35 -45.07 -2.65
C PRO A 768 27.37 -45.88 -3.96
N ALA A 769 28.48 -46.57 -4.24
CA ALA A 769 28.69 -47.28 -5.50
C ALA A 769 27.64 -48.38 -5.82
N ASP A 770 26.87 -48.83 -4.82
CA ASP A 770 25.87 -49.90 -4.95
C ASP A 770 24.45 -49.42 -5.34
N SER A 771 24.28 -48.17 -5.77
CA SER A 771 22.95 -47.57 -6.04
C SER A 771 22.47 -47.69 -7.50
N THR A 772 23.24 -48.33 -8.38
CA THR A 772 22.90 -48.50 -9.81
C THR A 772 22.44 -49.93 -10.08
N ILE A 773 21.12 -50.17 -10.01
CA ILE A 773 20.43 -51.27 -10.69
C ILE A 773 19.17 -50.71 -11.34
#